data_AF-A0A137QKG1-F1
#
_entry.id   AF-A0A137QKG1-F1
#
_cell.length_a   1.000
_cell.length_b   1.000
_cell.length_c   1.000
_cell.angle_alpha   90.00
_cell.angle_beta   90.00
_cell.angle_gamma   90.00
#
_symmetry.space_group_name_H-M   'P 1'
#
loop_
_entity.id
_entity.type
_entity.pdbx_description
1 polymer ?
#
loop_
_entity_poly.entity_id
_entity_poly.type
_entity_poly.pdbx_seq_one_letter_code
_entity_poly.pdbx_strand_id
1 'polypeptide(L)'
;MPARFFPPTLFQNTEDEVLKAAIAKYGKNQWARISSLLVRKTPKQCKARWYEWLDPSIKKTEWSKTEDEKLLHLAKLIPTQWRTIAPLVGRTAIQCLERYQKLLDEAEAKENEELGLVGPGDSGPSAEDVRKLRPGEIDPDPETKPARPDPIDMDEDEKEMLSEARARLANTQGKKAKRKARERQLEEARRLAVLQKKRELKAAGIIMRHKVKRKGMDYNTDIPFEKKPAPGFYDTSEEQARITAPPVGHTLRRLENKRKPEEEEAERKKRQRKNEKGDSGPHQTKFIAARDAQIQKLKEAESIGRRQKLVLPSAQVGERELEEIVKIGQAGENARALVGGGSDASGRLLSDYEGLETAKMVRTPRTAPQQDTVLMEARNLRNMTVAQTPLLGEENTPHHAPTNGGTGFEGATPRHQVAFTPNPLADVSATPHDAATPLRTPLRDNLSINAEGFPSVASTPREQKLQTNSAKRALQFGFANLPKPENNFELVVPEDEEDEEETPAVLSEEDAAERDARLKRIREEEERKALARRSQVVQQSLPRPANVDVAVLLERLNVIDEEENPSSRAARRLIDQELVQLVQHDAIAHPLPGTTLPGSTISAYEIPDDDDIDAAKQIIHLELAAAVGFQNTTPGQQLDSITWDSVRQTLAYDVTSKTWVEAGLLSSDQRIAGYTSLLTEKRGQMTKEANKAAKAEKKLGVTLGGYQARSQALLKRVVDAFEEMEKTRLEYDSFARLRAMEMAAGPRRVELLKEEVEVLERREKLLQGRYGELEREKREAEARIAALEEKVMAEAEALNEAQLAAMEEA
;
A
#
# COMPACT_ATOMS: atom_id res chain seq x y z
N MET A 1 -37.05 3.90 24.06
CA MET A 1 -37.05 2.44 24.31
C MET A 1 -36.52 2.22 25.70
N PRO A 2 -37.17 1.42 26.55
CA PRO A 2 -36.66 1.14 27.89
C PRO A 2 -35.35 0.36 27.78
N ALA A 3 -34.37 0.73 28.61
CA ALA A 3 -33.09 0.04 28.71
C ALA A 3 -33.35 -1.40 29.16
N ARG A 4 -33.14 -2.37 28.27
CA ARG A 4 -33.09 -3.78 28.65
C ARG A 4 -31.94 -3.92 29.64
N PHE A 5 -32.27 -4.20 30.89
CA PHE A 5 -31.28 -4.45 31.95
C PHE A 5 -30.67 -5.81 31.65
N PHE A 6 -29.56 -5.82 30.92
CA PHE A 6 -28.75 -7.02 30.75
C PHE A 6 -27.87 -7.18 31.99
N PRO A 7 -27.69 -8.41 32.52
CA PRO A 7 -26.81 -8.66 33.65
C PRO A 7 -25.38 -8.17 33.32
N PRO A 8 -24.62 -7.69 34.33
CA PRO A 8 -23.26 -7.23 34.12
C PRO A 8 -22.41 -8.38 33.59
N THR A 9 -21.95 -8.25 32.35
CA THR A 9 -21.14 -9.24 31.64
C THR A 9 -19.67 -8.86 31.69
N LEU A 10 -18.81 -9.87 31.64
CA LEU A 10 -17.36 -9.67 31.55
C LEU A 10 -17.01 -8.87 30.29
N PHE A 11 -15.96 -8.05 30.38
CA PHE A 11 -15.50 -7.25 29.25
C PHE A 11 -14.70 -8.11 28.26
N GLN A 12 -14.95 -7.92 26.97
CA GLN A 12 -14.15 -8.49 25.88
C GLN A 12 -13.08 -7.50 25.41
N ASN A 13 -12.05 -8.02 24.75
CA ASN A 13 -10.98 -7.18 24.21
C ASN A 13 -11.49 -6.20 23.15
N THR A 14 -12.41 -6.63 22.27
CA THR A 14 -13.08 -5.72 21.32
C THR A 14 -13.82 -4.55 21.99
N GLU A 15 -14.55 -4.80 23.07
CA GLU A 15 -15.25 -3.75 23.82
C GLU A 15 -14.26 -2.76 24.45
N ASP A 16 -13.16 -3.26 25.02
CA ASP A 16 -12.10 -2.43 25.62
C ASP A 16 -11.39 -1.56 24.56
N GLU A 17 -11.11 -2.09 23.36
CA GLU A 17 -10.50 -1.32 22.26
C GLU A 17 -11.45 -0.23 21.72
N VAL A 18 -12.73 -0.56 21.56
CA VAL A 18 -13.76 0.43 21.20
C VAL A 18 -13.87 1.51 22.28
N LEU A 19 -13.82 1.13 23.55
CA LEU A 19 -13.86 2.05 24.69
C LEU A 19 -12.66 3.01 24.68
N LYS A 20 -11.43 2.51 24.46
CA LYS A 20 -10.22 3.35 24.29
C LYS A 20 -10.36 4.34 23.16
N ALA A 21 -10.80 3.87 21.98
CA ALA A 21 -10.97 4.73 20.80
C ALA A 21 -12.07 5.78 21.00
N ALA A 22 -13.17 5.41 21.67
CA ALA A 22 -14.25 6.32 22.00
C ALA A 22 -13.81 7.41 22.99
N ILE A 23 -13.00 7.07 24.00
CA ILE A 23 -12.44 8.03 24.95
C ILE A 23 -11.44 8.96 24.28
N ALA A 24 -10.62 8.46 23.35
CA ALA A 24 -9.73 9.30 22.55
C ALA A 24 -10.51 10.35 21.72
N LYS A 25 -11.71 10.02 21.24
CA LYS A 25 -12.55 10.95 20.46
C LYS A 25 -13.43 11.88 21.31
N TYR A 26 -14.08 11.36 22.35
CA TYR A 26 -15.12 12.06 23.11
C TYR A 26 -14.66 12.57 24.49
N GLY A 27 -13.49 12.12 24.97
CA GLY A 27 -12.94 12.46 26.27
C GLY A 27 -13.60 11.73 27.45
N LYS A 28 -13.05 11.93 28.66
CA LYS A 28 -13.45 11.22 29.90
C LYS A 28 -14.75 11.73 30.56
N ASN A 29 -15.46 12.68 29.93
CA ASN A 29 -16.65 13.31 30.52
C ASN A 29 -17.97 12.89 29.85
N GLN A 30 -17.92 12.24 28.67
CA GLN A 30 -19.10 11.93 27.85
C GLN A 30 -19.47 10.43 27.88
N TRP A 31 -19.57 9.83 29.07
CA TRP A 31 -19.81 8.38 29.24
C TRP A 31 -21.11 7.86 28.60
N ALA A 32 -22.17 8.67 28.58
CA ALA A 32 -23.43 8.30 27.91
C ALA A 32 -23.26 8.16 26.40
N ARG A 33 -22.38 8.99 25.80
CA ARG A 33 -22.07 8.90 24.38
C ARG A 33 -21.17 7.71 24.08
N ILE A 34 -20.20 7.44 24.95
CA ILE A 34 -19.28 6.31 24.84
C ILE A 34 -20.03 4.98 24.95
N SER A 35 -20.85 4.81 25.98
CA SER A 35 -21.70 3.60 26.14
C SER A 35 -22.68 3.40 24.98
N SER A 36 -23.13 4.46 24.30
CA SER A 36 -23.97 4.29 23.09
C SER A 36 -23.25 3.65 21.89
N LEU A 37 -21.92 3.45 21.96
CA LEU A 37 -21.15 2.65 20.98
C LEU A 37 -21.01 1.18 21.41
N LEU A 38 -21.31 0.84 22.66
CA LEU A 38 -21.18 -0.49 23.24
C LEU A 38 -22.58 -1.02 23.58
N VAL A 39 -23.07 -1.99 22.82
CA VAL A 39 -24.49 -2.40 22.84
C VAL A 39 -24.94 -2.89 24.23
N ARG A 40 -24.08 -3.61 24.95
CA ARG A 40 -24.41 -4.29 26.22
C ARG A 40 -23.77 -3.66 27.46
N LYS A 41 -23.14 -2.48 27.33
CA LYS A 41 -22.43 -1.82 28.45
C LYS A 41 -23.04 -0.45 28.78
N THR A 42 -23.32 -0.23 30.06
CA THR A 42 -23.90 1.02 30.56
C THR A 42 -22.83 2.11 30.73
N PRO A 43 -23.22 3.40 30.82
CA PRO A 43 -22.28 4.49 31.07
C PRO A 43 -21.47 4.31 32.36
N LYS A 44 -22.09 3.73 33.40
CA LYS A 44 -21.45 3.47 34.69
C LYS A 44 -20.39 2.38 34.56
N GLN A 45 -20.72 1.27 33.90
CA GLN A 45 -19.77 0.17 33.64
C GLN A 45 -18.58 0.65 32.79
N CYS A 46 -18.82 1.44 31.73
CA CYS A 46 -17.75 2.01 30.91
C CYS A 46 -16.81 2.93 31.72
N LYS A 47 -17.39 3.73 32.62
CA LYS A 47 -16.62 4.62 33.51
C LYS A 47 -15.79 3.81 34.50
N ALA A 48 -16.41 2.83 35.18
CA ALA A 48 -15.73 1.96 36.14
C ALA A 48 -14.60 1.18 35.45
N ARG A 49 -14.87 0.54 34.30
CA ARG A 49 -13.86 -0.16 33.49
C ARG A 49 -12.66 0.72 33.14
N TRP A 50 -12.90 1.99 32.81
CA TRP A 50 -11.81 2.92 32.52
C TRP A 50 -10.94 3.17 33.75
N TYR A 51 -11.52 3.55 34.88
CA TYR A 51 -10.77 3.92 36.08
C TYR A 51 -10.18 2.72 36.85
N GLU A 52 -10.74 1.53 36.68
CA GLU A 52 -10.27 0.31 37.38
C GLU A 52 -9.31 -0.53 36.52
N TRP A 53 -9.39 -0.47 35.18
CA TRP A 53 -8.55 -1.31 34.31
C TRP A 53 -7.87 -0.58 33.14
N LEU A 54 -8.52 0.33 32.41
CA LEU A 54 -7.99 0.84 31.13
C LEU A 54 -7.15 2.11 31.23
N ASP A 55 -7.27 2.90 32.30
CA ASP A 55 -6.52 4.15 32.41
C ASP A 55 -5.00 3.85 32.41
N PRO A 56 -4.20 4.45 31.51
CA PRO A 56 -2.76 4.19 31.44
C PRO A 56 -1.98 4.54 32.71
N SER A 57 -2.57 5.30 33.63
CA SER A 57 -2.00 5.58 34.96
C SER A 57 -2.04 4.39 35.92
N ILE A 58 -2.82 3.35 35.63
CA ILE A 58 -2.94 2.15 36.45
C ILE A 58 -1.75 1.23 36.20
N LYS A 59 -0.97 0.94 37.24
CA LYS A 59 0.13 -0.03 37.16
C LYS A 59 -0.43 -1.45 37.14
N LYS A 60 -0.12 -2.21 36.09
CA LYS A 60 -0.43 -3.65 35.94
C LYS A 60 0.80 -4.56 36.07
N THR A 61 1.93 -3.99 36.48
CA THR A 61 3.16 -4.72 36.78
C THR A 61 3.02 -5.47 38.09
N GLU A 62 3.93 -6.41 38.35
CA GLU A 62 4.06 -7.07 39.64
C GLU A 62 4.21 -6.08 40.81
N TRP A 63 3.88 -6.52 42.02
CA TRP A 63 3.99 -5.73 43.25
C TRP A 63 5.44 -5.68 43.71
N SER A 64 5.96 -4.48 43.99
CA SER A 64 7.27 -4.36 44.62
C SER A 64 7.16 -4.58 46.12
N LYS A 65 8.24 -5.06 46.75
CA LYS A 65 8.30 -5.21 48.22
C LYS A 65 7.98 -3.91 48.95
N THR A 66 8.46 -2.78 48.43
CA THR A 66 8.15 -1.44 48.97
C THR A 66 6.68 -1.05 48.86
N GLU A 67 5.97 -1.50 47.82
CA GLU A 67 4.53 -1.29 47.66
C GLU A 67 3.75 -2.17 48.66
N ASP A 68 4.18 -3.42 48.88
CA ASP A 68 3.58 -4.35 49.84
C ASP A 68 3.78 -3.88 51.30
N GLU A 69 4.98 -3.42 51.69
CA GLU A 69 5.23 -2.82 53.00
C GLU A 69 4.33 -1.60 53.23
N LYS A 70 4.28 -0.69 52.26
CA LYS A 70 3.42 0.50 52.35
C LYS A 70 1.95 0.12 52.47
N LEU A 71 1.50 -0.89 51.74
CA LEU A 71 0.14 -1.40 51.77
C LEU A 71 -0.23 -1.97 53.15
N LEU A 72 0.60 -2.85 53.72
CA LEU A 72 0.37 -3.42 55.05
C LEU A 72 0.37 -2.34 56.14
N HIS A 73 1.30 -1.38 56.06
CA HIS A 73 1.37 -0.28 57.00
C HIS A 73 0.11 0.60 56.97
N LEU A 74 -0.34 0.99 55.78
CA LEU A 74 -1.53 1.82 55.61
C LEU A 74 -2.82 1.06 55.97
N ALA A 75 -2.90 -0.24 55.68
CA ALA A 75 -4.02 -1.08 56.08
C ALA A 75 -4.12 -1.24 57.62
N LYS A 76 -2.98 -1.27 58.31
CA LYS A 76 -2.90 -1.23 59.78
C LYS A 76 -3.39 0.09 60.36
N LEU A 77 -2.98 1.22 59.77
CA LEU A 77 -3.35 2.56 60.25
C LEU A 77 -4.79 2.94 59.94
N ILE A 78 -5.31 2.55 58.77
CA ILE A 78 -6.64 2.95 58.29
C ILE A 78 -7.42 1.70 57.83
N PRO A 79 -8.02 0.95 58.78
CA PRO A 79 -8.65 -0.33 58.48
C PRO A 79 -9.76 -0.22 57.42
N THR A 80 -9.76 -1.12 56.43
CA THR A 80 -10.80 -1.31 55.39
C THR A 80 -11.08 -0.11 54.46
N GLN A 81 -10.31 0.98 54.53
CA GLN A 81 -10.52 2.18 53.69
C GLN A 81 -9.72 2.16 52.38
N TRP A 82 -9.98 1.15 51.54
CA TRP A 82 -9.20 0.89 50.31
C TRP A 82 -9.18 2.04 49.31
N ARG A 83 -10.27 2.83 49.22
CA ARG A 83 -10.33 4.02 48.35
C ARG A 83 -9.41 5.15 48.80
N THR A 84 -9.12 5.23 50.10
CA THR A 84 -8.18 6.21 50.68
C THR A 84 -6.73 5.72 50.55
N ILE A 85 -6.52 4.41 50.71
CA ILE A 85 -5.21 3.77 50.63
C ILE A 85 -4.68 3.75 49.18
N ALA A 86 -5.53 3.44 48.20
CA ALA A 86 -5.16 3.26 46.80
C ALA A 86 -4.35 4.44 46.20
N PRO A 87 -4.79 5.70 46.30
CA PRO A 87 -4.01 6.85 45.81
C PRO A 87 -2.63 7.01 46.49
N LEU A 88 -2.49 6.59 47.74
CA LEU A 88 -1.23 6.68 48.49
C LEU A 88 -0.24 5.59 48.05
N VAL A 89 -0.73 4.38 47.73
CA VAL A 89 0.09 3.27 47.21
C VAL A 89 0.37 3.43 45.70
N GLY A 90 -0.53 4.08 44.96
CA GLY A 90 -0.42 4.26 43.51
C GLY A 90 -0.97 3.08 42.68
N ARG A 91 -1.93 2.34 43.25
CA ARG A 91 -2.64 1.20 42.64
C ARG A 91 -4.16 1.40 42.79
N THR A 92 -5.00 0.57 42.15
CA THR A 92 -6.46 0.66 42.32
C THR A 92 -6.91 0.08 43.67
N ALA A 93 -8.07 0.50 44.16
CA ALA A 93 -8.58 0.06 45.47
C ALA A 93 -8.78 -1.47 45.52
N ILE A 94 -9.21 -2.05 44.41
CA ILE A 94 -9.46 -3.49 44.31
C ILE A 94 -8.14 -4.26 44.20
N GLN A 95 -7.15 -3.76 43.43
CA GLN A 95 -5.80 -4.33 43.43
C GLN A 95 -5.18 -4.35 44.84
N CYS A 96 -5.31 -3.25 45.60
CA CYS A 96 -4.82 -3.18 46.99
C CYS A 96 -5.51 -4.19 47.91
N LEU A 97 -6.83 -4.34 47.82
CA LEU A 97 -7.60 -5.29 48.62
C LEU A 97 -7.20 -6.74 48.29
N GLU A 98 -7.17 -7.11 47.01
CA GLU A 98 -6.80 -8.46 46.57
C GLU A 98 -5.37 -8.81 46.98
N ARG A 99 -4.42 -7.88 46.82
CA ARG A 99 -3.03 -8.10 47.25
C ARG A 99 -2.93 -8.26 48.76
N TYR A 100 -3.61 -7.42 49.54
CA TYR A 100 -3.62 -7.51 50.99
C TYR A 100 -4.15 -8.86 51.47
N GLN A 101 -5.27 -9.33 50.91
CA GLN A 101 -5.83 -10.65 51.22
C GLN A 101 -4.85 -11.78 50.87
N LYS A 102 -4.22 -11.72 49.70
CA LYS A 102 -3.19 -12.71 49.30
C LYS A 102 -2.01 -12.74 50.26
N LEU A 103 -1.53 -11.58 50.72
CA LEU A 103 -0.43 -11.51 51.69
C LEU A 103 -0.81 -12.12 53.05
N LEU A 104 -2.07 -12.00 53.47
CA LEU A 104 -2.57 -12.66 54.68
C LEU A 104 -2.70 -14.18 54.50
N ASP A 105 -3.22 -14.63 53.35
CA ASP A 105 -3.36 -16.06 53.04
C ASP A 105 -1.96 -16.73 52.88
N GLU A 106 -0.98 -16.06 52.25
CA GLU A 106 0.41 -16.53 52.15
C GLU A 106 1.08 -16.64 53.53
N ALA A 107 0.78 -15.71 54.44
CA ALA A 107 1.24 -15.76 55.83
C ALA A 107 0.65 -16.95 56.59
N GLU A 108 -0.65 -17.23 56.40
CA GLU A 108 -1.37 -18.37 56.97
C GLU A 108 -0.83 -19.72 56.46
N ALA A 109 -0.70 -19.86 55.15
CA ALA A 109 -0.22 -21.09 54.53
C ALA A 109 1.18 -21.46 55.06
N LYS A 110 2.05 -20.47 55.18
CA LYS A 110 3.43 -20.67 55.65
C LYS A 110 3.52 -20.91 57.15
N GLU A 111 2.59 -20.39 57.95
CA GLU A 111 2.48 -20.71 59.39
C GLU A 111 1.98 -22.14 59.61
N ASN A 112 0.96 -22.58 58.85
CA ASN A 112 0.46 -23.95 58.88
C ASN A 112 1.50 -24.97 58.40
N GLU A 113 2.34 -24.60 57.43
CA GLU A 113 3.48 -25.39 56.95
C GLU A 113 4.62 -25.46 57.99
N GLU A 114 4.93 -24.36 58.66
CA GLU A 114 5.98 -24.26 59.70
C GLU A 114 5.61 -25.00 60.99
N LEU A 115 4.32 -25.06 61.34
CA LEU A 115 3.81 -25.79 62.50
C LEU A 115 3.59 -27.29 62.25
N GLY A 116 3.85 -27.79 61.03
CA GLY A 116 3.75 -29.22 60.67
C GLY A 116 2.37 -29.83 60.85
N LEU A 117 1.32 -29.01 60.90
CA LEU A 117 -0.04 -29.43 61.27
C LEU A 117 -0.85 -30.01 60.09
N VAL A 118 -0.26 -30.09 58.90
CA VAL A 118 -0.89 -30.66 57.70
C VAL A 118 -0.63 -32.17 57.67
N GLY A 119 -1.57 -32.95 58.21
CA GLY A 119 -1.62 -34.39 58.00
C GLY A 119 -1.95 -34.75 56.54
N PRO A 120 -1.45 -35.88 56.01
CA PRO A 120 -1.72 -36.30 54.64
C PRO A 120 -3.17 -36.77 54.52
N GLY A 121 -4.10 -35.90 54.12
CA GLY A 121 -5.42 -36.32 53.64
C GLY A 121 -6.65 -35.50 54.02
N ASP A 122 -6.54 -34.39 54.76
CA ASP A 122 -7.71 -33.54 55.05
C ASP A 122 -7.46 -32.07 54.68
N SER A 123 -7.38 -31.83 53.38
CA SER A 123 -7.47 -30.47 52.84
C SER A 123 -8.95 -30.11 52.76
N GLY A 124 -9.46 -29.39 53.78
CA GLY A 124 -10.65 -28.57 53.59
C GLY A 124 -10.48 -27.66 52.35
N PRO A 125 -11.58 -27.20 51.72
CA PRO A 125 -11.48 -26.34 50.54
C PRO A 125 -10.56 -25.17 50.84
N SER A 126 -9.56 -24.93 49.98
CA SER A 126 -8.63 -23.81 50.11
C SER A 126 -9.43 -22.51 50.30
N ALA A 127 -8.88 -21.54 51.03
CA ALA A 127 -9.54 -20.24 51.20
C ALA A 127 -9.85 -19.58 49.85
N GLU A 128 -9.14 -19.93 48.77
CA GLU A 128 -9.47 -19.56 47.39
C GLU A 128 -10.70 -20.28 46.81
N ASP A 129 -10.96 -21.54 47.18
CA ASP A 129 -12.12 -22.32 46.72
C ASP A 129 -13.42 -21.89 47.40
N VAL A 130 -13.37 -21.38 48.63
CA VAL A 130 -14.53 -20.77 49.32
C VAL A 130 -14.90 -19.41 48.71
N ARG A 131 -13.92 -18.70 48.12
CA ARG A 131 -14.08 -17.36 47.53
C ARG A 131 -14.44 -17.38 46.04
N LYS A 132 -14.27 -18.52 45.36
CA LYS A 132 -14.78 -18.68 43.98
C LYS A 132 -16.30 -18.62 43.99
N LEU A 133 -16.85 -17.76 43.13
CA LEU A 133 -18.29 -17.65 42.90
C LEU A 133 -18.89 -19.05 42.67
N ARG A 134 -20.02 -19.32 43.31
CA ARG A 134 -20.73 -20.59 43.09
C ARG A 134 -21.20 -20.64 41.62
N PRO A 135 -21.23 -21.82 40.98
CA PRO A 135 -21.75 -21.93 39.62
C PRO A 135 -23.15 -21.31 39.51
N GLY A 136 -23.27 -20.21 38.75
CA GLY A 136 -24.52 -19.44 38.56
C GLY A 136 -24.56 -18.06 39.23
N GLU A 137 -23.59 -17.71 40.08
CA GLU A 137 -23.48 -16.39 40.69
C GLU A 137 -22.77 -15.39 39.74
N ILE A 138 -23.34 -14.20 39.59
CA ILE A 138 -22.79 -13.14 38.74
C ILE A 138 -21.75 -12.37 39.56
N ASP A 139 -20.58 -12.17 38.98
CA ASP A 139 -19.52 -11.36 39.58
C ASP A 139 -20.00 -9.91 39.84
N PRO A 140 -19.88 -9.39 41.07
CA PRO A 140 -20.27 -8.02 41.40
C PRO A 140 -19.40 -6.95 40.72
N ASP A 141 -18.11 -7.23 40.46
CA ASP A 141 -17.15 -6.26 39.92
C ASP A 141 -16.41 -6.78 38.67
N PRO A 142 -17.11 -7.09 37.55
CA PRO A 142 -16.47 -7.62 36.34
C PRO A 142 -15.53 -6.61 35.65
N GLU A 143 -15.62 -5.33 35.99
CA GLU A 143 -14.77 -4.26 35.46
C GLU A 143 -13.30 -4.37 35.85
N THR A 144 -12.96 -5.11 36.91
CA THR A 144 -11.57 -5.25 37.38
C THR A 144 -10.83 -6.42 36.75
N LYS A 145 -11.57 -7.37 36.17
CA LYS A 145 -11.00 -8.59 35.60
C LYS A 145 -10.37 -8.36 34.23
N PRO A 146 -9.33 -9.12 33.84
CA PRO A 146 -8.80 -9.08 32.49
C PRO A 146 -9.88 -9.32 31.43
N ALA A 147 -9.74 -8.66 30.28
CA ALA A 147 -10.67 -8.84 29.18
C ALA A 147 -10.58 -10.26 28.61
N ARG A 148 -11.71 -10.83 28.19
CA ARG A 148 -11.71 -12.09 27.43
C ARG A 148 -11.10 -11.85 26.04
N PRO A 149 -10.17 -12.72 25.59
CA PRO A 149 -9.71 -12.70 24.21
C PRO A 149 -10.87 -12.86 23.24
N ASP A 150 -10.72 -12.22 22.08
CA ASP A 150 -11.73 -12.24 21.02
C ASP A 150 -11.81 -13.64 20.39
N PRO A 151 -13.01 -14.24 20.24
CA PRO A 151 -13.17 -15.53 19.55
C PRO A 151 -12.77 -15.42 18.07
N ILE A 152 -12.27 -16.51 17.49
CA ILE A 152 -11.85 -16.53 16.07
C ILE A 152 -13.03 -16.21 15.15
N ASP A 153 -14.19 -16.79 15.44
CA ASP A 153 -15.44 -16.44 14.78
C ASP A 153 -16.24 -15.51 15.68
N MET A 154 -16.08 -14.21 15.42
CA MET A 154 -16.83 -13.14 16.08
C MET A 154 -18.30 -13.23 15.68
N ASP A 155 -19.21 -13.03 16.63
CA ASP A 155 -20.64 -13.04 16.32
C ASP A 155 -21.06 -11.80 15.50
N GLU A 156 -22.29 -11.83 14.97
CA GLU A 156 -22.82 -10.73 14.17
C GLU A 156 -22.94 -9.43 15.00
N ASP A 157 -23.28 -9.54 16.28
CA ASP A 157 -23.40 -8.43 17.21
C ASP A 157 -22.06 -7.68 17.40
N GLU A 158 -20.95 -8.42 17.59
CA GLU A 158 -19.62 -7.85 17.75
C GLU A 158 -19.11 -7.24 16.44
N LYS A 159 -19.34 -7.91 15.30
CA LYS A 159 -19.01 -7.39 13.97
C LYS A 159 -19.79 -6.10 13.67
N GLU A 160 -21.09 -6.07 13.98
CA GLU A 160 -21.95 -4.89 13.83
C GLU A 160 -21.47 -3.75 14.73
N MET A 161 -21.21 -4.03 16.01
CA MET A 161 -20.66 -3.07 16.98
C MET A 161 -19.36 -2.44 16.47
N LEU A 162 -18.41 -3.24 15.96
CA LEU A 162 -17.16 -2.73 15.40
C LEU A 162 -17.39 -1.86 14.15
N SER A 163 -18.30 -2.27 13.27
CA SER A 163 -18.66 -1.50 12.07
C SER A 163 -19.31 -0.16 12.42
N GLU A 164 -20.21 -0.15 13.42
CA GLU A 164 -20.87 1.04 13.92
C GLU A 164 -19.86 1.98 14.60
N ALA A 165 -18.98 1.43 15.45
CA ALA A 165 -17.93 2.19 16.10
C ALA A 165 -17.02 2.87 15.07
N ARG A 166 -16.56 2.15 14.04
CA ARG A 166 -15.76 2.73 12.94
C ARG A 166 -16.51 3.85 12.22
N ALA A 167 -17.77 3.66 11.88
CA ALA A 167 -18.59 4.66 11.20
C ALA A 167 -18.80 5.93 12.06
N ARG A 168 -19.08 5.75 13.37
CA ARG A 168 -19.27 6.85 14.32
C ARG A 168 -17.96 7.59 14.60
N LEU A 169 -16.83 6.90 14.69
CA LEU A 169 -15.50 7.49 14.88
C LEU A 169 -15.04 8.26 13.63
N ALA A 170 -15.30 7.78 12.43
CA ALA A 170 -14.98 8.49 11.18
C ALA A 170 -15.85 9.75 10.98
N ASN A 171 -17.09 9.74 11.44
CA ASN A 171 -18.01 10.85 11.23
C ASN A 171 -17.72 12.04 12.16
N THR A 172 -17.35 13.17 11.58
CA THR A 172 -17.22 14.48 12.27
C THR A 172 -18.31 15.47 11.85
N GLN A 173 -19.08 15.16 10.81
CA GLN A 173 -20.04 16.07 10.19
C GLN A 173 -21.45 15.91 10.78
N GLY A 174 -22.06 17.04 11.15
CA GLY A 174 -23.46 17.11 11.56
C GLY A 174 -24.46 17.05 10.39
N LYS A 175 -25.76 17.00 10.72
CA LYS A 175 -26.86 16.92 9.73
C LYS A 175 -26.83 18.06 8.70
N LYS A 176 -26.54 19.30 9.13
CA LYS A 176 -26.49 20.49 8.26
C LYS A 176 -25.35 20.40 7.23
N ALA A 177 -24.16 19.97 7.66
CA ALA A 177 -23.01 19.79 6.78
C ALA A 177 -23.28 18.70 5.73
N LYS A 178 -23.78 17.53 6.16
CA LYS A 178 -24.16 16.45 5.23
C LYS A 178 -25.26 16.87 4.24
N ARG A 179 -26.28 17.59 4.72
CA ARG A 179 -27.33 18.14 3.85
C ARG A 179 -26.77 19.12 2.83
N LYS A 180 -25.92 20.07 3.26
CA LYS A 180 -25.28 21.06 2.37
C LYS A 180 -24.33 20.41 1.37
N ALA A 181 -23.62 19.34 1.75
CA ALA A 181 -22.77 18.58 0.83
C ALA A 181 -23.60 17.87 -0.26
N ARG A 182 -24.71 17.22 0.12
CA ARG A 182 -25.65 16.62 -0.86
C ARG A 182 -26.31 17.68 -1.74
N GLU A 183 -26.70 18.81 -1.17
CA GLU A 183 -27.28 19.94 -1.92
C GLU A 183 -26.28 20.46 -2.98
N ARG A 184 -25.00 20.63 -2.61
CA ARG A 184 -23.93 21.01 -3.56
C ARG A 184 -23.74 19.97 -4.67
N GLN A 185 -23.71 18.68 -4.34
CA GLN A 185 -23.59 17.60 -5.34
C GLN A 185 -24.78 17.58 -6.30
N LEU A 186 -26.00 17.75 -5.79
CA LEU A 186 -27.21 17.84 -6.61
C LEU A 186 -27.20 19.10 -7.49
N GLU A 187 -26.68 20.22 -6.98
CA GLU A 187 -26.53 21.44 -7.75
C GLU A 187 -25.50 21.29 -8.88
N GLU A 188 -24.35 20.66 -8.62
CA GLU A 188 -23.35 20.32 -9.63
C GLU A 188 -23.94 19.37 -10.69
N ALA A 189 -24.65 18.32 -10.28
CA ALA A 189 -25.32 17.39 -11.19
C ALA A 189 -26.38 18.08 -12.06
N ARG A 190 -27.22 18.94 -11.46
CA ARG A 190 -28.19 19.76 -12.20
C ARG A 190 -27.50 20.70 -13.18
N ARG A 191 -26.40 21.35 -12.76
CA ARG A 191 -25.62 22.25 -13.63
C ARG A 191 -25.07 21.50 -14.83
N LEU A 192 -24.51 20.30 -14.64
CA LEU A 192 -24.00 19.46 -15.73
C LEU A 192 -25.11 19.03 -16.70
N ALA A 193 -26.25 18.57 -16.18
CA ALA A 193 -27.40 18.19 -17.00
C ALA A 193 -27.95 19.38 -17.83
N VAL A 194 -28.04 20.57 -17.22
CA VAL A 194 -28.43 21.79 -17.93
C VAL A 194 -27.39 22.19 -18.98
N LEU A 195 -26.10 22.05 -18.70
CA LEU A 195 -25.03 22.32 -19.68
C LEU A 195 -25.09 21.36 -20.86
N GLN A 196 -25.36 20.08 -20.62
CA GLN A 196 -25.53 19.08 -21.67
C GLN A 196 -26.71 19.46 -22.59
N LYS A 197 -27.89 19.71 -22.03
CA LYS A 197 -29.06 20.15 -22.80
C LYS A 197 -28.80 21.43 -23.59
N LYS A 198 -28.06 22.38 -23.00
CA LYS A 198 -27.65 23.61 -23.69
C LYS A 198 -26.71 23.35 -24.86
N ARG A 199 -25.79 22.40 -24.74
CA ARG A 199 -24.89 22.01 -25.84
C ARG A 199 -25.68 21.34 -26.97
N GLU A 200 -26.60 20.45 -26.64
CA GLU A 200 -27.47 19.76 -27.61
C GLU A 200 -28.33 20.76 -28.37
N LEU A 201 -29.02 21.67 -27.66
CA LEU A 201 -29.82 22.72 -28.31
C LEU A 201 -28.97 23.67 -29.16
N LYS A 202 -27.78 24.04 -28.70
CA LYS A 202 -26.85 24.88 -29.48
C LYS A 202 -26.32 24.13 -30.72
N ALA A 203 -26.03 22.83 -30.60
CA ALA A 203 -25.61 22.00 -31.73
C ALA A 203 -26.74 21.84 -32.75
N ALA A 204 -27.99 21.79 -32.30
CA ALA A 204 -29.19 21.84 -33.14
C ALA A 204 -29.56 23.26 -33.63
N GLY A 205 -28.72 24.28 -33.37
CA GLY A 205 -28.95 25.66 -33.82
C GLY A 205 -29.99 26.47 -33.03
N ILE A 206 -30.57 25.92 -31.96
CA ILE A 206 -31.62 26.59 -31.18
C ILE A 206 -31.00 27.52 -30.12
N ILE A 207 -31.12 28.83 -30.32
CA ILE A 207 -30.58 29.86 -29.42
C ILE A 207 -31.55 30.09 -28.24
N MET A 208 -31.24 29.51 -27.07
CA MET A 208 -31.99 29.82 -25.84
C MET A 208 -31.61 31.18 -25.25
N ARG A 209 -32.61 32.04 -25.02
CA ARG A 209 -32.44 33.30 -24.28
C ARG A 209 -32.21 33.02 -22.79
N HIS A 210 -31.18 33.65 -22.22
CA HIS A 210 -30.91 33.56 -20.79
C HIS A 210 -31.93 34.40 -19.99
N LYS A 211 -32.48 33.82 -18.91
CA LYS A 211 -33.30 34.56 -17.94
C LYS A 211 -32.40 35.39 -17.03
N VAL A 212 -32.57 36.71 -17.06
CA VAL A 212 -31.87 37.64 -16.17
C VAL A 212 -32.43 37.50 -14.76
N LYS A 213 -31.57 37.40 -13.74
CA LYS A 213 -32.02 37.38 -12.34
C LYS A 213 -32.50 38.78 -11.96
N ARG A 214 -33.74 38.88 -11.47
CA ARG A 214 -34.40 40.15 -11.09
C ARG A 214 -33.79 40.84 -9.86
N LYS A 215 -32.90 40.17 -9.13
CA LYS A 215 -32.26 40.66 -7.90
C LYS A 215 -30.84 40.10 -7.81
N GLY A 216 -29.87 40.85 -8.33
CA GLY A 216 -28.44 40.51 -8.34
C GLY A 216 -27.71 41.20 -9.49
N MET A 217 -26.50 41.69 -9.23
CA MET A 217 -25.60 42.20 -10.26
C MET A 217 -25.03 41.02 -11.05
N ASP A 218 -24.97 41.13 -12.39
CA ASP A 218 -24.31 40.14 -13.22
C ASP A 218 -22.81 40.45 -13.26
N TYR A 219 -22.02 39.57 -12.64
CA TYR A 219 -20.58 39.71 -12.51
C TYR A 219 -19.84 39.47 -13.83
N ASN A 220 -20.53 38.94 -14.86
CA ASN A 220 -19.97 38.78 -16.19
C ASN A 220 -20.11 40.04 -17.04
N THR A 221 -21.10 40.90 -16.76
CA THR A 221 -21.35 42.12 -17.53
C THR A 221 -20.59 43.33 -17.00
N ASP A 222 -20.37 43.38 -15.69
CA ASP A 222 -19.73 44.52 -15.02
C ASP A 222 -18.79 44.04 -13.91
N ILE A 223 -17.73 44.82 -13.64
CA ILE A 223 -16.76 44.53 -12.58
C ILE A 223 -17.39 44.95 -11.25
N PRO A 224 -17.63 44.00 -10.33
CA PRO A 224 -18.32 44.33 -9.08
C PRO A 224 -17.46 45.25 -8.23
N PHE A 225 -17.99 46.41 -7.86
CA PHE A 225 -17.30 47.41 -7.05
C PHE A 225 -15.92 47.79 -7.64
N GLU A 226 -15.88 48.11 -8.93
CA GLU A 226 -14.64 48.54 -9.59
C GLU A 226 -14.00 49.71 -8.84
N LYS A 227 -12.84 49.44 -8.23
CA LYS A 227 -11.98 50.48 -7.66
C LYS A 227 -10.84 50.70 -8.63
N LYS A 228 -10.88 51.83 -9.34
CA LYS A 228 -9.81 52.20 -10.26
C LYS A 228 -8.46 52.22 -9.52
N PRO A 229 -7.39 51.67 -10.12
CA PRO A 229 -6.06 51.73 -9.53
C PRO A 229 -5.67 53.20 -9.30
N ALA A 230 -4.97 53.47 -8.19
CA ALA A 230 -4.55 54.83 -7.88
C ALA A 230 -3.62 55.34 -9.00
N PRO A 231 -3.79 56.60 -9.45
CA PRO A 231 -2.94 57.16 -10.50
C PRO A 231 -1.48 57.18 -10.03
N GLY A 232 -0.58 56.62 -10.83
CA GLY A 232 0.85 56.51 -10.56
C GLY A 232 1.68 57.50 -11.39
N PHE A 233 2.99 57.54 -11.11
CA PHE A 233 3.95 58.41 -11.82
C PHE A 233 4.32 57.93 -13.23
N TYR A 234 4.05 56.66 -13.55
CA TYR A 234 4.38 56.05 -14.84
C TYR A 234 3.11 55.91 -15.70
N ASP A 235 3.25 56.16 -17.02
CA ASP A 235 2.17 55.92 -17.98
C ASP A 235 1.99 54.41 -18.19
N THR A 236 0.74 53.94 -18.09
CA THR A 236 0.34 52.53 -18.19
C THR A 236 -0.50 52.25 -19.45
N SER A 237 -0.64 53.24 -20.35
CA SER A 237 -1.38 53.11 -21.60
C SER A 237 -0.89 51.96 -22.49
N GLU A 238 0.43 51.73 -22.56
CA GLU A 238 1.04 50.64 -23.33
C GLU A 238 0.73 49.24 -22.77
N GLU A 239 0.53 49.12 -21.45
CA GLU A 239 0.18 47.84 -20.81
C GLU A 239 -1.31 47.51 -21.00
N GLN A 240 -2.17 48.53 -20.98
CA GLN A 240 -3.61 48.39 -21.23
C GLN A 240 -3.91 47.98 -22.68
N ALA A 241 -3.04 48.33 -23.63
CA ALA A 241 -3.17 47.94 -25.04
C ALA A 241 -2.89 46.45 -25.31
N ARG A 242 -2.34 45.69 -24.33
CA ARG A 242 -2.13 44.25 -24.47
C ARG A 242 -3.45 43.49 -24.36
N ILE A 243 -3.97 43.06 -25.51
CA ILE A 243 -5.18 42.23 -25.59
C ILE A 243 -4.91 40.89 -24.91
N THR A 244 -5.55 40.65 -23.77
CA THR A 244 -5.48 39.36 -23.07
C THR A 244 -6.58 38.46 -23.63
N ALA A 245 -6.23 37.55 -24.54
CA ALA A 245 -7.20 36.62 -25.12
C ALA A 245 -7.60 35.54 -24.08
N PRO A 246 -8.90 35.22 -23.94
CA PRO A 246 -9.34 34.17 -23.04
C PRO A 246 -8.83 32.80 -23.53
N PRO A 247 -8.39 31.91 -22.62
CA PRO A 247 -7.93 30.57 -22.98
C PRO A 247 -9.11 29.68 -23.38
N VAL A 248 -9.47 29.68 -24.67
CA VAL A 248 -10.54 28.84 -25.23
C VAL A 248 -10.06 27.39 -25.34
N GLY A 249 -10.94 26.41 -25.06
CA GLY A 249 -10.63 24.98 -25.20
C GLY A 249 -10.01 24.29 -23.98
N HIS A 250 -9.89 24.98 -22.84
CA HIS A 250 -9.38 24.39 -21.60
C HIS A 250 -10.48 23.76 -20.73
N THR A 251 -10.15 22.68 -20.03
CA THR A 251 -11.06 22.05 -19.06
C THR A 251 -11.16 22.87 -17.77
N LEU A 252 -12.31 22.81 -17.10
CA LEU A 252 -12.53 23.50 -15.81
C LEU A 252 -11.43 23.17 -14.78
N ARG A 253 -11.01 21.90 -14.72
CA ARG A 253 -9.93 21.43 -13.84
C ARG A 253 -8.57 22.06 -14.14
N ARG A 254 -8.32 22.46 -15.38
CA ARG A 254 -7.07 23.15 -15.78
C ARG A 254 -7.12 24.64 -15.46
N LEU A 255 -8.31 25.25 -15.47
CA LEU A 255 -8.51 26.64 -15.07
C LEU A 255 -8.48 26.82 -13.54
N GLU A 256 -9.02 25.88 -12.77
CA GLU A 256 -9.08 25.97 -11.30
C GLU A 256 -7.72 25.76 -10.59
N ASN A 257 -6.64 25.50 -11.35
CA ASN A 257 -5.40 24.90 -10.88
C ASN A 257 -5.64 23.56 -10.15
N LYS A 258 -4.61 22.71 -10.02
CA LYS A 258 -4.77 21.46 -9.26
C LYS A 258 -5.17 21.77 -7.82
N ARG A 259 -6.22 21.11 -7.33
CA ARG A 259 -6.65 21.27 -5.94
C ARG A 259 -5.56 20.70 -5.04
N LYS A 260 -5.08 21.49 -4.07
CA LYS A 260 -4.12 21.07 -3.03
C LYS A 260 -4.35 19.64 -2.46
N PRO A 261 -5.59 19.21 -2.13
CA PRO A 261 -5.80 17.84 -1.62
C PRO A 261 -5.49 16.74 -2.64
N GLU A 262 -5.70 16.95 -3.94
CA GLU A 262 -5.37 15.94 -4.96
C GLU A 262 -3.85 15.79 -5.14
N GLU A 263 -3.10 16.88 -4.96
CA GLU A 263 -1.65 16.89 -5.02
C GLU A 263 -1.04 16.20 -3.79
N GLU A 264 -1.55 16.51 -2.61
CA GLU A 264 -1.15 15.89 -1.34
C GLU A 264 -1.47 14.38 -1.31
N GLU A 265 -2.62 13.97 -1.82
CA GLU A 265 -2.99 12.55 -1.92
C GLU A 265 -2.13 11.80 -2.94
N ALA A 266 -1.85 12.42 -4.09
CA ALA A 266 -0.94 11.84 -5.08
C ALA A 266 0.48 11.69 -4.53
N GLU A 267 0.96 12.65 -3.74
CA GLU A 267 2.25 12.58 -3.07
C GLU A 267 2.25 11.50 -1.98
N ARG A 268 1.19 11.41 -1.17
CA ARG A 268 1.04 10.37 -0.14
C ARG A 268 1.00 8.98 -0.77
N LYS A 269 0.27 8.79 -1.87
CA LYS A 269 0.24 7.53 -2.63
C LYS A 269 1.59 7.21 -3.24
N LYS A 270 2.35 8.21 -3.69
CA LYS A 270 3.72 8.05 -4.17
C LYS A 270 4.66 7.61 -3.04
N ARG A 271 4.53 8.20 -1.84
CA ARG A 271 5.29 7.80 -0.63
C ARG A 271 4.92 6.39 -0.17
N GLN A 272 3.64 6.04 -0.13
CA GLN A 272 3.18 4.68 0.19
C GLN A 272 3.72 3.64 -0.78
N ARG A 273 3.61 3.89 -2.09
CA ARG A 273 4.19 3.02 -3.12
C ARG A 273 5.71 2.90 -3.02
N LYS A 274 6.40 3.93 -2.52
CA LYS A 274 7.84 3.91 -2.27
C LYS A 274 8.17 3.03 -1.05
N ASN A 275 7.37 3.10 0.01
CA ASN A 275 7.55 2.28 1.21
C ASN A 275 7.14 0.81 0.99
N GLU A 276 6.06 0.53 0.26
CA GLU A 276 5.62 -0.83 -0.08
C GLU A 276 6.60 -1.55 -1.01
N LYS A 277 7.36 -0.79 -1.81
CA LYS A 277 8.32 -1.35 -2.76
C LYS A 277 9.68 -1.69 -2.15
N GLY A 278 9.85 -1.63 -0.82
CA GLY A 278 11.00 -2.19 -0.10
C GLY A 278 12.32 -2.08 -0.86
N ASP A 279 12.98 -0.92 -0.77
CA ASP A 279 14.33 -0.74 -1.32
C ASP A 279 15.33 -1.58 -0.52
N SER A 280 15.34 -2.88 -0.80
CA SER A 280 16.31 -3.86 -0.33
C SER A 280 17.14 -4.32 -1.53
N GLY A 281 18.02 -3.43 -2.00
CA GLY A 281 19.03 -3.77 -2.99
C GLY A 281 20.16 -2.74 -3.01
N PRO A 282 21.42 -3.11 -2.68
CA PRO A 282 22.56 -2.22 -2.87
C PRO A 282 22.96 -2.20 -4.36
N HIS A 283 23.23 -0.99 -4.86
CA HIS A 283 23.90 -0.63 -6.11
C HIS A 283 23.24 -0.96 -7.47
N GLN A 284 22.90 0.11 -8.21
CA GLN A 284 23.66 0.46 -9.43
C GLN A 284 23.47 1.94 -9.81
N THR A 285 24.52 2.72 -9.58
CA THR A 285 24.71 4.08 -10.07
C THR A 285 25.08 4.03 -11.55
N LYS A 286 24.27 4.64 -12.44
CA LYS A 286 24.74 5.24 -13.73
C LYS A 286 23.70 5.99 -14.59
N PHE A 287 22.42 6.07 -14.21
CA PHE A 287 21.40 6.80 -15.00
C PHE A 287 20.78 8.03 -14.33
N ILE A 288 21.30 8.45 -13.18
CA ILE A 288 20.71 9.53 -12.38
C ILE A 288 21.19 10.93 -12.82
N ALA A 289 22.43 11.08 -13.34
CA ALA A 289 23.00 12.39 -13.64
C ALA A 289 22.26 13.19 -14.73
N ALA A 290 21.77 12.54 -15.80
CA ALA A 290 21.05 13.22 -16.88
C ALA A 290 19.64 13.64 -16.47
N ARG A 291 18.99 12.85 -15.60
CA ARG A 291 17.64 13.14 -15.09
C ARG A 291 17.69 14.19 -13.98
N ASP A 292 18.71 14.16 -13.14
CA ASP A 292 18.91 15.14 -12.08
C ASP A 292 19.35 16.50 -12.63
N ALA A 293 20.14 16.55 -13.72
CA ALA A 293 20.46 17.79 -14.43
C ALA A 293 19.21 18.43 -15.07
N GLN A 294 18.28 17.62 -15.58
CA GLN A 294 17.00 18.11 -16.12
C GLN A 294 16.06 18.59 -15.00
N ILE A 295 16.06 17.91 -13.85
CA ILE A 295 15.31 18.31 -12.65
C ILE A 295 15.91 19.57 -12.01
N GLN A 296 17.23 19.74 -12.03
CA GLN A 296 17.90 20.96 -11.58
C GLN A 296 17.57 22.14 -12.50
N LYS A 297 17.62 21.97 -13.83
CA LYS A 297 17.20 23.03 -14.77
C LYS A 297 15.73 23.44 -14.59
N LEU A 298 14.84 22.48 -14.31
CA LEU A 298 13.43 22.77 -14.01
C LEU A 298 13.25 23.47 -12.65
N LYS A 299 14.02 23.07 -11.62
CA LYS A 299 14.01 23.72 -10.30
C LYS A 299 14.64 25.11 -10.34
N GLU A 300 15.70 25.33 -11.11
CA GLU A 300 16.29 26.65 -11.34
C GLU A 300 15.30 27.57 -12.04
N ALA A 301 14.63 27.09 -13.09
CA ALA A 301 13.56 27.84 -13.78
C ALA A 301 12.37 28.18 -12.87
N GLU A 302 11.98 27.29 -11.93
CA GLU A 302 10.93 27.57 -10.95
C GLU A 302 11.39 28.51 -9.81
N SER A 303 12.68 28.48 -9.45
CA SER A 303 13.25 29.30 -8.37
C SER A 303 13.43 30.78 -8.72
N ILE A 304 13.56 31.12 -10.02
CA ILE A 304 13.69 32.50 -10.49
C ILE A 304 12.36 33.30 -10.33
N GLY A 305 11.22 32.62 -10.15
CA GLY A 305 9.89 33.25 -10.08
C GLY A 305 9.30 33.49 -8.69
N ARG A 306 9.95 33.06 -7.59
CA ARG A 306 9.37 33.20 -6.23
C ARG A 306 10.36 33.85 -5.26
N ARG A 307 9.97 35.01 -4.69
CA ARG A 307 10.71 35.65 -3.57
C ARG A 307 10.84 34.65 -2.41
N GLN A 308 12.07 34.34 -2.02
CA GLN A 308 12.32 33.46 -0.88
C GLN A 308 11.96 34.15 0.44
N LYS A 309 11.31 33.41 1.34
CA LYS A 309 11.05 33.83 2.72
C LYS A 309 12.31 33.61 3.54
N LEU A 310 12.72 34.61 4.32
CA LEU A 310 13.87 34.57 5.22
C LEU A 310 13.72 33.41 6.22
N VAL A 311 14.59 32.41 6.12
CA VAL A 311 14.71 31.29 7.07
C VAL A 311 16.07 31.43 7.73
N LEU A 312 16.08 31.54 9.06
CA LEU A 312 17.30 31.58 9.86
C LEU A 312 17.98 30.19 9.81
N PRO A 313 19.33 30.13 9.73
CA PRO A 313 20.05 28.87 9.79
C PRO A 313 19.78 28.14 11.11
N SER A 314 19.35 26.88 11.05
CA SER A 314 19.30 26.01 12.23
C SER A 314 20.72 25.70 12.70
N ALA A 315 20.90 25.55 14.01
CA ALA A 315 22.20 25.32 14.66
C ALA A 315 23.03 24.24 13.93
N GLN A 316 24.25 24.60 13.53
CA GLN A 316 25.22 23.68 12.97
C GLN A 316 25.90 22.94 14.11
N VAL A 317 25.54 21.67 14.26
CA VAL A 317 26.31 20.66 15.00
C VAL A 317 27.54 20.34 14.15
N GLY A 318 28.75 20.42 14.72
CA GLY A 318 29.99 20.22 13.97
C GLY A 318 30.14 18.78 13.46
N GLU A 319 30.86 18.56 12.35
CA GLU A 319 31.09 17.22 11.78
C GLU A 319 31.64 16.20 12.79
N ARG A 320 32.38 16.66 13.80
CA ARG A 320 32.88 15.84 14.91
C ARG A 320 31.78 15.32 15.85
N GLU A 321 30.77 16.13 16.13
CA GLU A 321 29.63 15.74 16.96
C GLU A 321 28.68 14.82 16.17
N LEU A 322 28.59 14.99 14.85
CA LEU A 322 27.89 14.09 13.94
C LEU A 322 28.57 12.72 13.84
N GLU A 323 29.91 12.66 13.81
CA GLU A 323 30.65 11.40 13.83
C GLU A 323 30.48 10.65 15.16
N GLU A 324 30.43 11.34 16.31
CA GLU A 324 30.15 10.71 17.61
C GLU A 324 28.70 10.20 17.71
N ILE A 325 27.71 10.97 17.23
CA ILE A 325 26.31 10.55 17.21
C ILE A 325 26.09 9.36 16.27
N VAL A 326 26.79 9.31 15.13
CA VAL A 326 26.74 8.17 14.19
C VAL A 326 27.40 6.93 14.80
N LYS A 327 28.49 7.09 15.56
CA LYS A 327 29.17 5.96 16.25
C LYS A 327 28.33 5.37 17.37
N ILE A 328 27.62 6.22 18.14
CA ILE A 328 26.67 5.79 19.17
C ILE A 328 25.43 5.15 18.53
N GLY A 329 24.97 5.69 17.41
CA GLY A 329 23.86 5.13 16.62
C GLY A 329 24.16 3.74 16.05
N GLN A 330 25.35 3.54 15.46
CA GLN A 330 25.78 2.26 14.90
C GLN A 330 25.98 1.17 15.98
N ALA A 331 26.42 1.53 17.18
CA ALA A 331 26.51 0.58 18.30
C ALA A 331 25.11 0.12 18.77
N GLY A 332 24.12 1.02 18.78
CA GLY A 332 22.73 0.68 19.10
C GLY A 332 22.01 -0.12 18.02
N GLU A 333 22.32 0.12 16.74
CA GLU A 333 21.73 -0.60 15.61
C GLU A 333 22.31 -2.02 15.46
N ASN A 334 23.61 -2.21 15.70
CA ASN A 334 24.25 -3.54 15.71
C ASN A 334 23.73 -4.42 16.85
N ALA A 335 23.39 -3.84 18.01
CA ALA A 335 22.75 -4.58 19.11
C ALA A 335 21.30 -4.97 18.81
N ARG A 336 20.57 -4.18 18.01
CA ARG A 336 19.20 -4.47 17.58
C ARG A 336 19.13 -5.47 16.42
N ALA A 337 20.11 -5.43 15.51
CA ALA A 337 20.20 -6.32 14.36
C ALA A 337 20.55 -7.77 14.74
N LEU A 338 21.23 -8.01 15.88
CA LEU A 338 21.52 -9.35 16.39
C LEU A 338 20.33 -10.05 17.06
N VAL A 339 19.24 -9.33 17.35
CA VAL A 339 18.05 -9.87 18.06
C VAL A 339 16.84 -10.00 17.12
N GLY A 340 16.92 -9.47 15.90
CA GLY A 340 15.76 -9.21 15.05
C GLY A 340 15.57 -10.09 13.81
N GLY A 341 16.05 -11.34 13.77
CA GLY A 341 15.87 -12.18 12.59
C GLY A 341 16.05 -13.69 12.79
N GLY A 342 14.95 -14.42 12.96
CA GLY A 342 14.93 -15.89 12.82
C GLY A 342 13.61 -16.52 13.30
N SER A 343 12.92 -17.23 12.40
CA SER A 343 11.62 -17.87 12.62
C SER A 343 11.69 -19.20 13.41
N ASP A 344 10.86 -19.30 14.45
CA ASP A 344 9.92 -20.38 14.82
C ASP A 344 10.23 -21.89 14.69
N ALA A 345 11.49 -22.34 14.72
CA ALA A 345 11.77 -23.79 14.80
C ALA A 345 12.94 -24.24 15.71
N SER A 346 13.52 -23.35 16.52
CA SER A 346 14.69 -23.68 17.38
C SER A 346 14.49 -23.40 18.88
N GLY A 347 13.27 -23.10 19.32
CA GLY A 347 12.97 -22.75 20.73
C GLY A 347 12.98 -23.90 21.72
N ARG A 348 13.53 -25.08 21.37
CA ARG A 348 13.44 -26.31 22.19
C ARG A 348 14.71 -27.14 22.31
N LEU A 349 15.87 -26.62 21.89
CA LEU A 349 17.16 -27.31 22.02
C LEU A 349 18.29 -26.36 22.44
N LEU A 350 18.11 -25.70 23.57
CA LEU A 350 19.21 -25.28 24.46
C LEU A 350 18.62 -24.91 25.83
N SER A 351 18.33 -25.96 26.58
CA SER A 351 18.48 -25.98 28.02
C SER A 351 19.93 -25.65 28.39
N ASP A 352 20.09 -24.67 29.26
CA ASP A 352 21.09 -24.57 30.32
C ASP A 352 22.28 -25.55 30.25
N TYR A 353 23.45 -25.04 29.87
CA TYR A 353 24.75 -25.50 30.38
C TYR A 353 25.15 -24.44 31.42
N GLU A 354 25.11 -24.68 32.73
CA GLU A 354 25.90 -25.66 33.49
C GLU A 354 27.37 -25.69 33.05
N GLY A 355 28.01 -24.51 33.07
CA GLY A 355 29.37 -24.36 32.60
C GLY A 355 30.02 -23.03 32.93
N LEU A 356 29.71 -22.41 34.08
CA LEU A 356 30.53 -21.32 34.64
C LEU A 356 30.41 -21.18 36.16
N GLU A 357 30.39 -22.30 36.88
CA GLU A 357 30.50 -22.31 38.36
C GLU A 357 31.96 -22.28 38.87
N THR A 358 32.97 -22.32 38.01
CA THR A 358 34.38 -22.42 38.45
C THR A 358 35.22 -21.14 38.32
N ALA A 359 34.59 -19.98 38.10
CA ALA A 359 35.32 -18.69 37.98
C ALA A 359 34.78 -17.56 38.88
N LYS A 360 34.26 -17.91 40.07
CA LYS A 360 34.01 -16.93 41.15
C LYS A 360 34.55 -17.45 42.50
N MET A 361 35.87 -17.51 42.61
CA MET A 361 36.57 -17.45 43.88
C MET A 361 37.58 -16.30 43.86
N VAL A 362 37.07 -15.07 43.90
CA VAL A 362 37.73 -13.97 44.62
C VAL A 362 36.66 -13.33 45.50
N ARG A 363 36.91 -13.43 46.81
CA ARG A 363 35.97 -13.22 47.91
C ARG A 363 35.54 -11.76 48.04
N THR A 364 34.24 -11.52 48.04
CA THR A 364 33.60 -10.47 48.87
C THR A 364 32.83 -11.19 49.98
N PRO A 365 32.90 -10.76 51.26
CA PRO A 365 32.16 -11.43 52.33
C PRO A 365 30.65 -11.33 52.07
N ARG A 366 29.95 -12.48 52.10
CA ARG A 366 28.48 -12.57 52.03
C ARG A 366 27.86 -11.84 53.22
N THR A 367 26.85 -11.01 52.96
CA THR A 367 25.88 -10.57 53.96
C THR A 367 24.97 -11.75 54.35
N ALA A 368 24.54 -11.79 55.62
CA ALA A 368 23.63 -12.81 56.15
C ALA A 368 22.27 -12.82 55.42
N PRO A 369 21.54 -13.96 55.36
CA PRO A 369 20.18 -14.00 54.82
C PRO A 369 19.28 -13.05 55.63
N GLN A 370 18.72 -12.02 54.99
CA GLN A 370 17.74 -11.13 55.63
C GLN A 370 16.40 -11.86 55.80
N GLN A 371 15.78 -11.71 56.99
CA GLN A 371 14.43 -12.19 57.27
C GLN A 371 13.38 -11.38 56.50
N ASP A 372 12.31 -12.04 56.03
CA ASP A 372 11.25 -11.40 55.25
C ASP A 372 10.29 -10.64 56.17
N THR A 373 10.52 -9.33 56.29
CA THR A 373 9.78 -8.42 57.18
C THR A 373 8.32 -8.26 56.79
N VAL A 374 8.00 -8.35 55.49
CA VAL A 374 6.63 -8.23 54.93
C VAL A 374 5.75 -9.38 55.43
N LEU A 375 6.25 -10.60 55.29
CA LEU A 375 5.54 -11.81 55.70
C LEU A 375 5.31 -11.86 57.21
N MET A 376 6.31 -11.43 58.00
CA MET A 376 6.21 -11.42 59.46
C MET A 376 5.21 -10.38 59.96
N GLU A 377 5.16 -9.18 59.34
CA GLU A 377 4.14 -8.17 59.68
C GLU A 377 2.73 -8.62 59.26
N ALA A 378 2.59 -9.32 58.11
CA ALA A 378 1.32 -9.93 57.70
C ALA A 378 0.80 -10.95 58.73
N ARG A 379 1.69 -11.82 59.26
CA ARG A 379 1.37 -12.74 60.38
C ARG A 379 0.91 -11.98 61.63
N ASN A 380 1.64 -10.91 62.02
CA ASN A 380 1.28 -10.09 63.17
C ASN A 380 -0.10 -9.40 63.02
N LEU A 381 -0.44 -8.91 61.82
CA LEU A 381 -1.75 -8.30 61.54
C LEU A 381 -2.90 -9.31 61.56
N ARG A 382 -2.64 -10.55 61.13
CA ARG A 382 -3.61 -11.64 61.24
C ARG A 382 -3.90 -12.01 62.69
N ASN A 383 -2.86 -12.17 63.52
CA ASN A 383 -3.03 -12.49 64.93
C ASN A 383 -3.84 -11.42 65.68
N MET A 384 -3.65 -10.14 65.30
CA MET A 384 -4.43 -9.02 65.82
C MET A 384 -5.90 -8.97 65.35
N THR A 385 -6.21 -9.56 64.20
CA THR A 385 -7.58 -9.56 63.65
C THR A 385 -8.39 -10.79 64.09
N VAL A 386 -7.72 -11.89 64.42
CA VAL A 386 -8.34 -13.13 64.93
C VAL A 386 -8.66 -13.05 66.43
N ALA A 387 -7.87 -12.33 67.22
CA ALA A 387 -8.10 -12.18 68.65
C ALA A 387 -9.29 -11.23 68.95
N GLN A 388 -10.22 -11.65 69.81
CA GLN A 388 -11.25 -10.76 70.35
C GLN A 388 -10.64 -9.79 71.36
N THR A 389 -11.15 -8.55 71.38
CA THR A 389 -10.54 -7.43 72.12
C THR A 389 -10.33 -7.73 73.61
N PRO A 390 -9.33 -7.09 74.27
CA PRO A 390 -8.87 -7.43 75.63
C PRO A 390 -9.89 -7.20 76.76
N LEU A 391 -11.10 -6.73 76.44
CA LEU A 391 -12.17 -6.47 77.41
C LEU A 391 -12.72 -7.74 78.06
N LEU A 392 -12.41 -8.92 77.50
CA LEU A 392 -12.87 -10.23 77.97
C LEU A 392 -11.81 -11.06 78.74
N GLY A 393 -10.68 -10.47 79.12
CA GLY A 393 -9.76 -11.05 80.10
C GLY A 393 -8.78 -12.12 79.59
N GLU A 394 -8.55 -12.23 78.28
CA GLU A 394 -7.51 -13.10 77.70
C GLU A 394 -6.16 -12.36 77.55
N GLU A 395 -5.05 -13.10 77.62
CA GLU A 395 -3.67 -12.59 77.48
C GLU A 395 -3.39 -12.08 76.05
N ASN A 396 -2.56 -11.04 75.92
CA ASN A 396 -2.18 -10.45 74.62
C ASN A 396 -1.53 -11.49 73.69
N THR A 397 -1.93 -11.51 72.42
CA THR A 397 -1.32 -12.38 71.40
C THR A 397 0.18 -12.09 71.26
N PRO A 398 1.08 -13.10 71.31
CA PRO A 398 2.51 -12.88 71.18
C PRO A 398 2.86 -12.34 69.78
N HIS A 399 3.51 -11.18 69.73
CA HIS A 399 4.00 -10.59 68.48
C HIS A 399 5.32 -11.25 68.05
N HIS A 400 5.43 -11.60 66.77
CA HIS A 400 6.68 -12.06 66.19
C HIS A 400 7.58 -10.85 65.92
N ALA A 401 8.68 -10.73 66.67
CA ALA A 401 9.70 -9.69 66.48
C ALA A 401 11.05 -10.31 66.09
N PRO A 402 11.83 -9.67 65.20
CA PRO A 402 13.16 -10.17 64.84
C PRO A 402 14.14 -9.95 66.00
N THR A 403 15.18 -10.78 66.08
CA THR A 403 16.20 -10.77 67.16
C THR A 403 16.97 -9.44 67.29
N ASN A 404 16.92 -8.56 66.29
CA ASN A 404 17.58 -7.24 66.28
C ASN A 404 16.64 -6.04 66.55
N GLY A 405 15.41 -6.28 67.00
CA GLY A 405 14.49 -5.24 67.45
C GLY A 405 13.62 -4.63 66.34
N GLY A 406 12.30 -4.64 66.59
CA GLY A 406 11.24 -3.99 65.80
C GLY A 406 10.99 -4.57 64.41
N THR A 407 9.73 -4.63 63.98
CA THR A 407 9.38 -5.09 62.60
C THR A 407 9.66 -4.04 61.53
N GLY A 408 10.05 -2.81 61.92
CA GLY A 408 10.26 -1.68 61.00
C GLY A 408 8.98 -0.88 60.69
N PHE A 409 7.84 -1.25 61.29
CA PHE A 409 6.50 -0.68 61.09
C PHE A 409 5.99 0.19 62.26
N GLU A 410 6.88 0.64 63.15
CA GLU A 410 6.54 1.35 64.41
C GLU A 410 6.19 2.84 64.22
N GLY A 411 6.53 3.45 63.07
CA GLY A 411 6.27 4.86 62.76
C GLY A 411 5.36 5.04 61.52
N ALA A 412 4.92 6.26 61.24
CA ALA A 412 3.94 6.57 60.17
C ALA A 412 4.39 6.24 58.72
N THR A 413 5.65 5.87 58.52
CA THR A 413 6.19 5.33 57.28
C THR A 413 7.13 4.16 57.60
N PRO A 414 7.10 3.06 56.81
CA PRO A 414 8.03 1.94 57.02
C PRO A 414 9.47 2.41 56.82
N ARG A 415 10.40 1.91 57.64
CA ARG A 415 11.84 2.27 57.55
C ARG A 415 12.47 1.59 56.33
N HIS A 416 12.97 2.40 55.38
CA HIS A 416 13.60 1.91 54.16
C HIS A 416 15.08 1.53 54.40
N GLN A 417 15.45 0.25 54.25
CA GLN A 417 16.85 -0.19 54.22
C GLN A 417 17.33 -0.37 52.77
N VAL A 418 18.26 0.47 52.34
CA VAL A 418 18.91 0.38 51.02
C VAL A 418 20.22 -0.42 51.16
N ALA A 419 20.39 -1.49 50.39
CA ALA A 419 21.68 -2.17 50.29
C ALA A 419 22.65 -1.31 49.46
N PHE A 420 23.73 -0.83 50.08
CA PHE A 420 24.70 0.08 49.46
C PHE A 420 25.99 -0.67 49.11
N THR A 421 26.46 -0.57 47.86
CA THR A 421 27.82 -0.94 47.45
C THR A 421 28.58 0.34 47.07
N PRO A 422 29.75 0.65 47.67
CA PRO A 422 30.47 1.89 47.40
C PRO A 422 31.24 1.85 46.06
N ASN A 423 31.09 2.89 45.25
CA ASN A 423 31.82 3.10 43.99
C ASN A 423 32.87 4.23 44.16
N PRO A 424 34.16 4.00 43.87
CA PRO A 424 35.21 5.01 44.00
C PRO A 424 35.60 5.57 42.63
N LEU A 425 35.27 6.83 42.33
CA LEU A 425 35.99 7.75 41.42
C LEU A 425 35.08 8.95 41.08
N ALA A 426 35.26 10.04 41.82
CA ALA A 426 34.74 11.36 41.49
C ALA A 426 35.73 12.42 42.00
N ASP A 427 36.35 13.16 41.06
CA ASP A 427 36.88 14.54 41.15
C ASP A 427 37.55 14.86 39.79
N VAL A 428 37.64 16.05 39.18
CA VAL A 428 37.62 17.48 39.57
C VAL A 428 37.43 18.34 38.28
N SER A 429 36.63 19.42 38.31
CA SER A 429 36.99 20.86 38.22
C SER A 429 37.23 21.59 36.87
N ALA A 430 36.65 22.80 36.80
CA ALA A 430 37.12 24.08 36.21
C ALA A 430 36.76 24.50 34.76
N THR A 431 35.94 25.56 34.67
CA THR A 431 35.94 26.62 33.64
C THR A 431 36.78 27.83 34.14
N PRO A 432 37.30 28.75 33.29
CA PRO A 432 36.53 29.95 32.89
C PRO A 432 36.84 30.59 31.51
N HIS A 433 35.98 31.55 31.14
CA HIS A 433 35.90 32.40 29.93
C HIS A 433 37.06 33.40 29.70
N ASP A 434 37.28 33.86 28.44
CA ASP A 434 37.03 35.27 28.00
C ASP A 434 37.34 35.64 26.51
N ALA A 435 36.50 36.57 25.99
CA ALA A 435 36.65 37.69 25.02
C ALA A 435 37.31 37.65 23.60
N ALA A 436 36.64 38.40 22.67
CA ALA A 436 37.15 39.31 21.62
C ALA A 436 37.10 38.94 20.10
N THR A 437 36.62 39.91 19.29
CA THR A 437 36.76 40.09 17.82
C THR A 437 37.31 41.51 17.56
N PRO A 438 37.77 41.98 16.36
CA PRO A 438 37.93 41.39 15.00
C PRO A 438 39.27 41.77 14.26
N LEU A 439 39.37 41.43 12.94
CA LEU A 439 40.16 42.02 11.82
C LEU A 439 41.29 41.17 11.18
N ARG A 440 41.15 40.82 9.89
CA ARG A 440 42.00 41.23 8.73
C ARG A 440 41.85 40.29 7.51
N THR A 441 41.58 40.90 6.34
CA THR A 441 42.00 40.45 4.99
C THR A 441 43.45 40.91 4.73
N PRO A 442 44.29 40.41 3.78
CA PRO A 442 44.00 40.42 2.32
C PRO A 442 44.77 39.42 1.39
N LEU A 443 44.51 39.55 0.06
CA LEU A 443 45.38 39.20 -1.09
C LEU A 443 45.61 37.69 -1.40
N ARG A 444 45.84 37.20 -2.63
CA ARG A 444 45.87 37.75 -3.99
C ARG A 444 45.83 36.57 -4.99
N ASP A 445 45.32 36.90 -6.17
CA ASP A 445 45.34 36.25 -7.48
C ASP A 445 46.72 35.73 -7.98
N ASN A 446 46.70 34.68 -8.80
CA ASN A 446 47.78 34.27 -9.72
C ASN A 446 47.20 33.50 -10.92
N LEU A 447 46.79 34.25 -11.97
CA LEU A 447 47.06 34.09 -13.42
C LEU A 447 46.84 32.71 -14.09
N SER A 448 46.39 32.52 -15.33
CA SER A 448 45.84 33.30 -16.48
C SER A 448 45.75 32.28 -17.63
N ILE A 449 44.71 32.25 -18.48
CA ILE A 449 44.78 31.86 -19.91
C ILE A 449 43.40 32.15 -20.54
N ASN A 450 43.30 33.30 -21.21
CA ASN A 450 42.88 33.36 -22.62
C ASN A 450 43.11 34.78 -23.14
N ALA A 451 44.03 34.84 -24.09
CA ALA A 451 44.50 36.02 -24.78
C ALA A 451 43.64 36.29 -26.03
N GLU A 452 43.31 37.57 -26.16
CA GLU A 452 43.21 38.40 -27.36
C GLU A 452 42.27 38.09 -28.53
N GLY A 453 41.55 39.16 -28.89
CA GLY A 453 40.78 39.32 -30.12
C GLY A 453 39.87 40.54 -30.06
N PHE A 454 40.41 41.75 -29.81
CA PHE A 454 39.67 43.01 -29.88
C PHE A 454 39.09 43.25 -31.29
N PRO A 455 37.92 43.91 -31.39
CA PRO A 455 37.98 45.31 -31.77
C PRO A 455 37.11 46.25 -30.92
N SER A 456 37.75 47.37 -30.56
CA SER A 456 37.25 48.74 -30.36
C SER A 456 35.82 49.00 -29.88
N VAL A 457 35.74 49.37 -28.60
CA VAL A 457 35.15 50.58 -28.00
C VAL A 457 33.86 51.18 -28.61
N ALA A 458 32.85 51.23 -27.72
CA ALA A 458 31.63 52.05 -27.71
C ALA A 458 30.41 51.52 -28.49
N SER A 459 29.70 50.55 -27.92
CA SER A 459 28.24 50.45 -28.08
C SER A 459 27.62 49.86 -26.82
N THR A 460 26.52 50.46 -26.36
CA THR A 460 25.80 49.94 -25.18
C THR A 460 24.99 48.69 -25.56
N PRO A 461 24.71 47.75 -24.64
CA PRO A 461 23.85 46.58 -24.92
C PRO A 461 22.45 46.92 -25.47
N ARG A 462 22.02 48.17 -25.33
CA ARG A 462 20.79 48.73 -25.91
C ARG A 462 20.88 48.92 -27.43
N GLU A 463 22.07 49.17 -27.96
CA GLU A 463 22.33 49.50 -29.36
C GLU A 463 22.44 48.24 -30.24
N GLN A 464 23.08 47.17 -29.74
CA GLN A 464 23.05 45.84 -30.37
C GLN A 464 21.63 45.26 -30.48
N LYS A 465 20.78 45.53 -29.47
CA LYS A 465 19.38 45.09 -29.48
C LYS A 465 18.52 45.87 -30.47
N LEU A 466 18.92 47.10 -30.81
CA LEU A 466 18.24 47.96 -31.77
C LEU A 466 18.61 47.59 -33.21
N GLN A 467 19.86 47.22 -33.47
CA GLN A 467 20.31 46.67 -34.76
C GLN A 467 19.71 45.29 -35.08
N THR A 468 19.59 44.41 -34.08
CA THR A 468 18.94 43.11 -34.29
C THR A 468 17.43 43.23 -34.53
N ASN A 469 16.78 44.23 -33.92
CA ASN A 469 15.37 44.52 -34.19
C ASN A 469 15.13 45.24 -35.53
N SER A 470 16.05 46.09 -36.00
CA SER A 470 15.94 46.71 -37.33
C SER A 470 16.10 45.67 -38.44
N ALA A 471 17.03 44.71 -38.30
CA ALA A 471 17.17 43.58 -39.22
C ALA A 471 15.91 42.70 -39.27
N LYS A 472 15.27 42.44 -38.12
CA LYS A 472 13.98 41.73 -38.08
C LYS A 472 12.85 42.48 -38.78
N ARG A 473 12.77 43.80 -38.62
CA ARG A 473 11.76 44.63 -39.30
C ARG A 473 11.99 44.71 -40.81
N ALA A 474 13.25 44.75 -41.25
CA ALA A 474 13.60 44.72 -42.67
C ALA A 474 13.16 43.41 -43.34
N LEU A 475 13.38 42.26 -42.68
CA LEU A 475 12.90 40.97 -43.16
C LEU A 475 11.36 40.87 -43.15
N GLN A 476 10.71 41.43 -42.13
CA GLN A 476 9.26 41.44 -42.02
C GLN A 476 8.59 42.28 -43.14
N PHE A 477 9.21 43.38 -43.55
CA PHE A 477 8.78 44.16 -44.71
C PHE A 477 9.02 43.40 -46.03
N GLY A 478 10.12 42.64 -46.13
CA GLY A 478 10.39 41.75 -47.26
C GLY A 478 9.36 40.63 -47.42
N PHE A 479 8.87 40.05 -46.31
CA PHE A 479 7.81 39.04 -46.34
C PHE A 479 6.40 39.64 -46.56
N ALA A 480 6.18 40.91 -46.21
CA ALA A 480 4.92 41.61 -46.46
C ALA A 480 4.72 42.02 -47.93
N ASN A 481 5.81 42.13 -48.70
CA ASN A 481 5.80 42.44 -50.13
C ASN A 481 5.68 41.19 -51.03
N LEU A 482 5.53 39.99 -50.46
CA LEU A 482 5.18 38.81 -51.23
C LEU A 482 3.69 38.89 -51.64
N PRO A 483 3.34 38.70 -52.92
CA PRO A 483 1.96 38.67 -53.36
C PRO A 483 1.20 37.58 -52.62
N LYS A 484 0.06 37.92 -52.01
CA LYS A 484 -0.81 36.93 -51.37
C LYS A 484 -1.43 36.04 -52.47
N PRO A 485 -1.48 34.71 -52.30
CA PRO A 485 -2.19 33.84 -53.24
C PRO A 485 -3.69 34.14 -53.18
N GLU A 486 -4.26 34.59 -54.29
CA GLU A 486 -5.70 34.74 -54.47
C GLU A 486 -6.31 33.39 -54.85
N ASN A 487 -7.12 32.83 -53.96
CA ASN A 487 -8.03 31.73 -54.25
C ASN A 487 -9.42 32.33 -54.49
N ASN A 488 -9.73 32.67 -55.74
CA ASN A 488 -11.08 33.07 -56.13
C ASN A 488 -11.87 31.81 -56.50
N PHE A 489 -12.72 31.34 -55.58
CA PHE A 489 -13.84 30.47 -55.91
C PHE A 489 -15.11 31.25 -55.63
N GLU A 490 -15.82 31.64 -56.70
CA GLU A 490 -17.17 32.20 -56.62
C GLU A 490 -18.11 31.11 -56.11
N LEU A 491 -18.50 31.23 -54.84
CA LEU A 491 -19.61 30.47 -54.29
C LEU A 491 -20.89 31.22 -54.66
N VAL A 492 -21.45 30.89 -55.84
CA VAL A 492 -22.81 31.27 -56.19
C VAL A 492 -23.73 30.54 -55.22
N VAL A 493 -24.41 31.29 -54.36
CA VAL A 493 -25.52 30.82 -53.53
C VAL A 493 -26.77 30.99 -54.39
N PRO A 494 -27.43 29.90 -54.84
CA PRO A 494 -28.74 30.02 -55.46
C PRO A 494 -29.76 30.42 -54.39
N GLU A 495 -30.51 31.49 -54.70
CA GLU A 495 -31.68 31.91 -53.95
C GLU A 495 -32.84 30.92 -54.15
N ASP A 496 -33.70 30.86 -53.16
CA ASP A 496 -34.85 29.97 -53.01
C ASP A 496 -35.80 30.02 -54.22
N GLU A 497 -36.05 28.86 -54.85
CA GLU A 497 -37.25 28.59 -55.66
C GLU A 497 -37.85 27.23 -55.26
N GLU A 498 -38.98 27.35 -54.55
CA GLU A 498 -40.23 26.58 -54.60
C GLU A 498 -40.22 25.07 -54.89
N ASP A 499 -40.81 24.37 -53.91
CA ASP A 499 -41.60 23.12 -53.98
C ASP A 499 -41.70 22.41 -55.33
N GLU A 500 -41.23 21.15 -55.41
CA GLU A 500 -42.02 20.02 -55.93
C GLU A 500 -41.31 18.67 -55.65
N GLU A 501 -42.06 17.74 -55.06
CA GLU A 501 -41.60 16.41 -54.66
C GLU A 501 -41.46 15.48 -55.89
N GLU A 502 -40.23 15.10 -56.25
CA GLU A 502 -39.95 14.01 -57.20
C GLU A 502 -39.55 12.69 -56.50
N THR A 503 -39.98 11.62 -57.16
CA THR A 503 -39.93 10.17 -56.84
C THR A 503 -38.55 9.55 -56.53
N PRO A 504 -38.48 8.33 -55.94
CA PRO A 504 -37.26 7.79 -55.36
C PRO A 504 -36.32 7.16 -56.40
N ALA A 505 -35.22 7.84 -56.70
CA ALA A 505 -34.05 7.22 -57.34
C ALA A 505 -33.11 6.69 -56.26
N VAL A 506 -32.80 5.39 -56.32
CA VAL A 506 -31.78 4.75 -55.50
C VAL A 506 -30.41 5.29 -55.91
N LEU A 507 -29.94 6.33 -55.24
CA LEU A 507 -28.56 6.76 -55.23
C LEU A 507 -27.89 6.15 -53.99
N SER A 508 -27.15 5.06 -54.18
CA SER A 508 -26.08 4.74 -53.26
C SER A 508 -24.99 5.79 -53.46
N GLU A 509 -25.05 6.87 -52.68
CA GLU A 509 -23.92 7.78 -52.53
C GLU A 509 -22.78 6.99 -51.88
N GLU A 510 -21.89 6.44 -52.72
CA GLU A 510 -20.57 5.99 -52.26
C GLU A 510 -19.88 7.21 -51.62
N ASP A 511 -19.43 7.03 -50.38
CA ASP A 511 -18.77 8.07 -49.59
C ASP A 511 -17.62 8.67 -50.43
N ALA A 512 -17.59 10.00 -50.60
CA ALA A 512 -16.57 10.66 -51.42
C ALA A 512 -15.14 10.28 -50.97
N ALA A 513 -15.00 9.94 -49.69
CA ALA A 513 -13.78 9.40 -49.10
C ALA A 513 -13.36 8.02 -49.67
N GLU A 514 -14.30 7.14 -50.00
CA GLU A 514 -14.02 5.82 -50.57
C GLU A 514 -13.60 5.91 -52.04
N ARG A 515 -14.25 6.79 -52.81
CA ARG A 515 -13.88 7.06 -54.21
C ARG A 515 -12.47 7.64 -54.31
N ASP A 516 -12.14 8.61 -53.47
CA ASP A 516 -10.81 9.20 -53.41
C ASP A 516 -9.75 8.20 -52.92
N ALA A 517 -10.09 7.34 -51.94
CA ALA A 517 -9.20 6.28 -51.48
C ALA A 517 -8.93 5.25 -52.59
N ARG A 518 -9.93 4.90 -53.40
CA ARG A 518 -9.77 3.98 -54.54
C ARG A 518 -8.91 4.58 -55.65
N LEU A 519 -9.16 5.84 -56.02
CA LEU A 519 -8.35 6.58 -57.01
C LEU A 519 -6.91 6.73 -56.53
N LYS A 520 -6.70 7.02 -55.24
CA LYS A 520 -5.38 7.12 -54.64
C LYS A 520 -4.65 5.76 -54.66
N ARG A 521 -5.34 4.67 -54.35
CA ARG A 521 -4.77 3.32 -54.43
C ARG A 521 -4.36 2.94 -55.84
N ILE A 522 -5.16 3.28 -56.84
CA ILE A 522 -4.85 3.03 -58.26
C ILE A 522 -3.59 3.83 -58.65
N ARG A 523 -3.54 5.12 -58.29
CA ARG A 523 -2.37 5.97 -58.56
C ARG A 523 -1.11 5.47 -57.85
N GLU A 524 -1.21 5.08 -56.58
CA GLU A 524 -0.08 4.51 -55.83
C GLU A 524 0.39 3.17 -56.42
N GLU A 525 -0.52 2.33 -56.92
CA GLU A 525 -0.19 1.08 -57.57
C GLU A 525 0.48 1.30 -58.94
N GLU A 526 0.00 2.27 -59.71
CA GLU A 526 0.62 2.73 -60.96
C GLU A 526 2.01 3.32 -60.73
N GLU A 527 2.17 4.19 -59.73
CA GLU A 527 3.48 4.74 -59.33
C GLU A 527 4.45 3.66 -58.86
N ARG A 528 3.95 2.65 -58.12
CA ARG A 528 4.76 1.51 -57.68
C ARG A 528 5.21 0.63 -58.85
N LYS A 529 4.32 0.34 -59.80
CA LYS A 529 4.67 -0.37 -61.04
C LYS A 529 5.68 0.42 -61.87
N ALA A 530 5.46 1.73 -61.99
CA ALA A 530 6.39 2.64 -62.67
C ALA A 530 7.76 2.74 -61.97
N LEU A 531 7.84 2.62 -60.64
CA LEU A 531 9.09 2.61 -59.89
C LEU A 531 9.81 1.25 -60.02
N ALA A 532 9.08 0.14 -60.00
CA ALA A 532 9.63 -1.20 -60.16
C ALA A 532 10.27 -1.43 -61.55
N ARG A 533 9.75 -0.76 -62.59
CA ARG A 533 10.31 -0.76 -63.95
C ARG A 533 11.55 0.13 -64.11
N ARG A 534 11.88 0.98 -63.13
CA ARG A 534 13.10 1.81 -63.18
C ARG A 534 14.34 0.97 -62.90
N SER A 535 15.50 1.44 -63.33
CA SER A 535 16.77 0.83 -63.00
C SER A 535 16.98 0.74 -61.47
N GLN A 536 17.71 -0.28 -61.00
CA GLN A 536 18.00 -0.45 -59.58
C GLN A 536 18.76 0.75 -58.99
N VAL A 537 19.60 1.41 -59.79
CA VAL A 537 20.35 2.62 -59.41
C VAL A 537 19.39 3.79 -59.11
N VAL A 538 18.30 3.90 -59.87
CA VAL A 538 17.24 4.89 -59.62
C VAL A 538 16.40 4.50 -58.40
N GLN A 539 16.03 3.22 -58.26
CA GLN A 539 15.27 2.73 -57.10
C GLN A 539 16.01 2.92 -55.78
N GLN A 540 17.34 2.72 -55.78
CA GLN A 540 18.19 2.84 -54.60
C GLN A 540 18.74 4.25 -54.38
N SER A 541 18.42 5.22 -55.24
CA SER A 541 18.89 6.61 -55.16
C SER A 541 20.42 6.74 -55.06
N LEU A 542 21.15 5.88 -55.78
CA LEU A 542 22.62 5.93 -55.82
C LEU A 542 23.12 7.15 -56.62
N PRO A 543 24.36 7.62 -56.38
CA PRO A 543 24.95 8.73 -57.13
C PRO A 543 25.02 8.42 -58.64
N ARG A 544 24.52 9.33 -59.48
CA ARG A 544 24.55 9.18 -60.95
C ARG A 544 25.19 10.41 -61.61
N PRO A 545 25.86 10.26 -62.77
CA PRO A 545 26.36 11.38 -63.54
C PRO A 545 25.21 12.24 -64.08
N ALA A 546 25.31 13.56 -63.93
CA ALA A 546 24.30 14.50 -64.44
C ALA A 546 24.35 14.65 -65.98
N ASN A 547 25.50 14.43 -66.59
CA ASN A 547 25.69 14.41 -68.04
C ASN A 547 26.51 13.16 -68.41
N VAL A 548 26.06 12.41 -69.40
CA VAL A 548 26.67 11.14 -69.83
C VAL A 548 27.23 11.32 -71.23
N ASP A 549 28.53 11.09 -71.39
CA ASP A 549 29.18 11.01 -72.70
C ASP A 549 29.33 9.53 -73.10
N VAL A 550 28.52 9.10 -74.06
CA VAL A 550 28.39 7.69 -74.49
C VAL A 550 29.70 7.17 -75.09
N ALA A 551 30.42 7.99 -75.86
CA ALA A 551 31.64 7.56 -76.54
C ALA A 551 32.79 7.33 -75.55
N VAL A 552 32.97 8.27 -74.62
CA VAL A 552 34.01 8.18 -73.58
C VAL A 552 33.72 7.04 -72.60
N LEU A 553 32.44 6.80 -72.28
CA LEU A 553 32.07 5.74 -71.36
C LEU A 553 32.27 4.34 -71.97
N LEU A 554 31.93 4.16 -73.25
CA LEU A 554 32.20 2.92 -73.98
C LEU A 554 33.70 2.63 -74.13
N GLU A 555 34.52 3.65 -74.41
CA GLU A 555 35.98 3.50 -74.53
C GLU A 555 36.61 3.06 -73.21
N ARG A 556 36.14 3.59 -72.07
CA ARG A 556 36.59 3.20 -70.73
C ARG A 556 36.16 1.80 -70.32
N LEU A 557 34.95 1.37 -70.72
CA LEU A 557 34.44 0.04 -70.41
C LEU A 557 35.06 -1.05 -71.30
N ASN A 558 35.46 -0.70 -72.52
CA ASN A 558 36.09 -1.62 -73.49
C ASN A 558 37.60 -1.83 -73.25
N VAL A 559 38.12 -1.47 -72.07
CA VAL A 559 39.48 -1.80 -71.63
C VAL A 559 39.47 -3.26 -71.16
N ILE A 560 39.76 -4.19 -72.07
CA ILE A 560 39.69 -5.64 -71.82
C ILE A 560 41.09 -6.22 -71.55
N ASP A 561 41.21 -7.09 -70.55
CA ASP A 561 42.34 -8.01 -70.32
C ASP A 561 42.43 -9.05 -71.47
N GLU A 562 43.61 -9.22 -72.08
CA GLU A 562 43.80 -10.06 -73.27
C GLU A 562 43.53 -11.57 -73.07
N GLU A 563 43.31 -12.02 -71.82
CA GLU A 563 43.21 -13.44 -71.44
C GLU A 563 41.80 -14.06 -71.58
N GLU A 564 40.77 -13.29 -71.92
CA GLU A 564 39.39 -13.81 -72.01
C GLU A 564 39.00 -14.46 -73.34
N ASN A 565 38.23 -15.56 -73.25
CA ASN A 565 37.66 -16.28 -74.38
C ASN A 565 36.88 -15.34 -75.34
N PRO A 566 37.01 -15.49 -76.68
CA PRO A 566 36.36 -14.61 -77.66
C PRO A 566 34.84 -14.48 -77.51
N SER A 567 34.16 -15.56 -77.11
CA SER A 567 32.71 -15.57 -76.88
C SER A 567 32.31 -14.74 -75.66
N SER A 568 33.11 -14.79 -74.58
CA SER A 568 32.86 -14.01 -73.36
C SER A 568 33.08 -12.52 -73.60
N ARG A 569 34.12 -12.17 -74.37
CA ARG A 569 34.38 -10.78 -74.79
C ARG A 569 33.27 -10.20 -75.65
N ALA A 570 32.71 -11.00 -76.57
CA ALA A 570 31.57 -10.56 -77.38
C ALA A 570 30.32 -10.33 -76.53
N ALA A 571 30.01 -11.23 -75.59
CA ALA A 571 28.90 -11.07 -74.65
C ALA A 571 29.09 -9.84 -73.75
N ARG A 572 30.31 -9.61 -73.25
CA ARG A 572 30.63 -8.46 -72.40
C ARG A 572 30.44 -7.13 -73.13
N ARG A 573 30.88 -7.04 -74.39
CA ARG A 573 30.66 -5.85 -75.22
C ARG A 573 29.17 -5.52 -75.40
N LEU A 574 28.31 -6.53 -75.55
CA LEU A 574 26.86 -6.32 -75.63
C LEU A 574 26.32 -5.78 -74.30
N ILE A 575 26.75 -6.35 -73.17
CA ILE A 575 26.35 -5.89 -71.83
C ILE A 575 26.80 -4.44 -71.58
N ASP A 576 28.03 -4.09 -71.95
CA ASP A 576 28.55 -2.73 -71.77
C ASP A 576 27.83 -1.72 -72.68
N GLN A 577 27.44 -2.11 -73.89
CA GLN A 577 26.60 -1.28 -74.77
C GLN A 577 25.22 -1.01 -74.17
N GLU A 578 24.54 -2.05 -73.68
CA GLU A 578 23.25 -1.93 -72.99
C GLU A 578 23.35 -1.07 -71.73
N LEU A 579 24.42 -1.25 -70.94
CA LEU A 579 24.67 -0.47 -69.73
C LEU A 579 24.78 1.03 -70.02
N VAL A 580 25.52 1.41 -71.07
CA VAL A 580 25.71 2.81 -71.44
C VAL A 580 24.40 3.44 -71.92
N GLN A 581 23.59 2.71 -72.69
CA GLN A 581 22.27 3.16 -73.12
C GLN A 581 21.31 3.34 -71.94
N LEU A 582 21.33 2.42 -70.98
CA LEU A 582 20.52 2.50 -69.76
C LEU A 582 20.92 3.70 -68.88
N VAL A 583 22.22 3.97 -68.73
CA VAL A 583 22.73 5.13 -67.97
C VAL A 583 22.34 6.45 -68.65
N GLN A 584 22.36 6.49 -69.99
CA GLN A 584 21.88 7.63 -70.76
C GLN A 584 20.36 7.82 -70.61
N HIS A 585 19.58 6.74 -70.66
CA HIS A 585 18.14 6.75 -70.41
C HIS A 585 17.82 7.33 -69.04
N ASP A 586 18.51 6.88 -67.98
CA ASP A 586 18.29 7.37 -66.62
C ASP A 586 18.63 8.86 -66.45
N ALA A 587 19.64 9.37 -67.15
CA ALA A 587 19.98 10.79 -67.14
C ALA A 587 18.92 11.67 -67.83
N ILE A 588 18.22 11.14 -68.85
CA ILE A 588 17.17 11.84 -69.62
C ILE A 588 15.82 11.75 -68.90
N ALA A 589 15.39 10.54 -68.55
CA ALA A 589 14.07 10.29 -67.94
C ALA A 589 14.00 10.77 -66.48
N HIS A 590 15.13 10.81 -65.78
CA HIS A 590 15.22 11.20 -64.36
C HIS A 590 16.37 12.21 -64.12
N PRO A 591 16.23 13.45 -64.63
CA PRO A 591 17.29 14.45 -64.62
C PRO A 591 17.64 14.90 -63.19
N LEU A 592 18.95 15.00 -62.92
CA LEU A 592 19.49 15.57 -61.70
C LEU A 592 19.70 17.09 -61.84
N PRO A 593 19.73 17.87 -60.73
CA PRO A 593 20.06 19.28 -60.79
C PRO A 593 21.43 19.51 -61.44
N GLY A 594 21.48 20.25 -62.56
CA GLY A 594 22.72 20.49 -63.34
C GLY A 594 22.82 19.73 -64.67
N THR A 595 21.76 19.06 -65.11
CA THR A 595 21.67 18.45 -66.45
C THR A 595 21.66 19.52 -67.55
N THR A 596 22.40 19.27 -68.62
CA THR A 596 22.49 20.17 -69.79
C THR A 596 21.37 19.97 -70.83
N LEU A 597 20.56 18.92 -70.67
CA LEU A 597 19.49 18.55 -71.60
C LEU A 597 18.14 19.19 -71.19
N PRO A 598 17.34 19.71 -72.14
CA PRO A 598 16.01 20.24 -71.86
C PRO A 598 15.03 19.12 -71.49
N GLY A 599 14.15 19.40 -70.52
CA GLY A 599 13.23 18.42 -69.91
C GLY A 599 12.15 17.82 -70.82
N SER A 600 12.15 18.11 -72.12
CA SER A 600 11.27 17.52 -73.13
C SER A 600 11.97 16.46 -74.00
N THR A 601 13.21 16.10 -73.69
CA THR A 601 13.94 15.05 -74.40
C THR A 601 13.40 13.67 -74.01
N ILE A 602 13.06 12.86 -75.00
CA ILE A 602 12.58 11.48 -74.81
C ILE A 602 13.78 10.55 -75.04
N SER A 603 14.00 9.61 -74.14
CA SER A 603 15.05 8.59 -74.27
C SER A 603 14.73 7.63 -75.42
N ALA A 604 15.73 7.26 -76.21
CA ALA A 604 15.59 6.30 -77.31
C ALA A 604 15.77 4.84 -76.84
N TYR A 605 15.87 4.60 -75.54
CA TYR A 605 16.08 3.27 -74.98
C TYR A 605 14.74 2.53 -74.86
N GLU A 606 14.66 1.36 -75.49
CA GLU A 606 13.49 0.49 -75.43
C GLU A 606 13.61 -0.40 -74.19
N ILE A 607 12.67 -0.25 -73.25
CA ILE A 607 12.64 -1.07 -72.03
C ILE A 607 12.13 -2.46 -72.43
N PRO A 608 12.86 -3.55 -72.10
CA PRO A 608 12.40 -4.91 -72.38
C PRO A 608 11.09 -5.26 -71.66
N ASP A 609 10.34 -6.21 -72.21
CA ASP A 609 9.06 -6.65 -71.62
C ASP A 609 9.25 -7.23 -70.21
N ASP A 610 8.27 -6.99 -69.33
CA ASP A 610 8.34 -7.39 -67.91
C ASP A 610 8.53 -8.91 -67.74
N ASP A 611 7.92 -9.71 -68.63
CA ASP A 611 8.01 -11.18 -68.62
C ASP A 611 9.44 -11.67 -68.92
N ASP A 612 10.14 -11.00 -69.85
CA ASP A 612 11.52 -11.33 -70.22
C ASP A 612 12.50 -10.94 -69.10
N ILE A 613 12.28 -9.81 -68.46
CA ILE A 613 13.07 -9.34 -67.32
C ILE A 613 12.92 -10.32 -66.14
N ASP A 614 11.71 -10.81 -65.87
CA ASP A 614 11.46 -11.74 -64.78
C ASP A 614 12.00 -13.14 -65.08
N ALA A 615 11.92 -13.61 -66.33
CA ALA A 615 12.60 -14.83 -66.78
C ALA A 615 14.13 -14.72 -66.62
N ALA A 616 14.74 -13.60 -67.03
CA ALA A 616 16.16 -13.35 -66.89
C ALA A 616 16.61 -13.34 -65.42
N LYS A 617 15.85 -12.67 -64.52
CA LYS A 617 16.11 -12.69 -63.07
C LYS A 617 16.04 -14.10 -62.49
N GLN A 618 15.08 -14.92 -62.94
CA GLN A 618 14.96 -16.31 -62.50
C GLN A 618 16.16 -17.14 -62.96
N ILE A 619 16.63 -16.96 -64.19
CA ILE A 619 17.83 -17.64 -64.71
C ILE A 619 19.07 -17.24 -63.90
N ILE A 620 19.31 -15.95 -63.68
CA ILE A 620 20.42 -15.46 -62.85
C ILE A 620 20.33 -16.01 -61.42
N HIS A 621 19.12 -16.07 -60.85
CA HIS A 621 18.91 -16.65 -59.53
C HIS A 621 19.23 -18.15 -59.50
N LEU A 622 18.84 -18.91 -60.53
CA LEU A 622 19.15 -20.34 -60.65
C LEU A 622 20.65 -20.57 -60.83
N GLU A 623 21.34 -19.75 -61.64
CA GLU A 623 22.79 -19.81 -61.82
C GLU A 623 23.54 -19.49 -60.53
N LEU A 624 23.14 -18.43 -59.81
CA LEU A 624 23.71 -18.08 -58.51
C LEU A 624 23.43 -19.16 -57.46
N ALA A 625 22.22 -19.71 -57.42
CA ALA A 625 21.86 -20.80 -56.50
C ALA A 625 22.67 -22.08 -56.78
N ALA A 626 22.92 -22.40 -58.07
CA ALA A 626 23.75 -23.51 -58.48
C ALA A 626 25.23 -23.31 -58.15
N ALA A 627 25.76 -22.09 -58.30
CA ALA A 627 27.14 -21.76 -57.97
C ALA A 627 27.43 -21.76 -56.45
N VAL A 628 26.44 -21.40 -55.63
CA VAL A 628 26.58 -21.28 -54.16
C VAL A 628 26.06 -22.52 -53.40
N GLY A 629 25.39 -23.45 -54.09
CA GLY A 629 25.02 -24.78 -53.55
C GLY A 629 23.80 -24.79 -52.61
N PHE A 630 22.95 -23.76 -52.62
CA PHE A 630 21.72 -23.69 -51.81
C PHE A 630 20.54 -23.16 -52.63
N GLN A 631 19.44 -23.91 -52.63
CA GLN A 631 18.29 -23.67 -53.53
C GLN A 631 17.39 -22.47 -53.14
N ASN A 632 17.54 -21.88 -51.95
CA ASN A 632 16.58 -20.87 -51.44
C ASN A 632 17.26 -19.73 -50.65
N THR A 633 18.12 -18.92 -51.28
CA THR A 633 18.64 -17.69 -50.65
C THR A 633 18.51 -16.50 -51.60
N THR A 634 17.96 -15.40 -51.10
CA THR A 634 17.97 -14.08 -51.76
C THR A 634 19.41 -13.63 -52.06
N PRO A 635 19.68 -13.06 -53.25
CA PRO A 635 21.03 -12.72 -53.66
C PRO A 635 21.63 -11.63 -52.75
N GLY A 636 22.81 -11.90 -52.19
CA GLY A 636 23.69 -10.91 -51.55
C GLY A 636 23.83 -10.94 -50.02
N GLN A 637 23.12 -11.80 -49.28
CA GLN A 637 23.11 -11.68 -47.81
C GLN A 637 24.15 -12.49 -47.03
N GLN A 638 24.80 -13.50 -47.63
CA GLN A 638 25.51 -14.48 -46.80
C GLN A 638 26.95 -14.84 -47.21
N LEU A 639 27.39 -14.54 -48.44
CA LEU A 639 28.80 -14.76 -48.81
C LEU A 639 29.72 -13.69 -48.19
N ASP A 640 29.21 -12.49 -47.99
CA ASP A 640 29.98 -11.38 -47.41
C ASP A 640 30.12 -11.50 -45.89
N SER A 641 29.16 -12.07 -45.16
CA SER A 641 29.14 -11.94 -43.68
C SER A 641 30.27 -12.70 -42.98
N ILE A 642 30.67 -13.87 -43.50
CA ILE A 642 31.66 -14.74 -42.84
C ILE A 642 33.09 -14.22 -43.07
N THR A 643 33.37 -13.64 -44.24
CA THR A 643 34.66 -13.05 -44.57
C THR A 643 34.79 -11.62 -44.03
N TRP A 644 33.75 -10.78 -44.14
CA TRP A 644 33.80 -9.42 -43.61
C TRP A 644 33.96 -9.34 -42.10
N ASP A 645 33.34 -10.21 -41.31
CA ASP A 645 33.46 -10.12 -39.85
C ASP A 645 34.88 -10.40 -39.36
N SER A 646 35.63 -11.27 -40.05
CA SER A 646 37.06 -11.51 -39.76
C SER A 646 37.95 -10.33 -40.17
N VAL A 647 37.72 -9.76 -41.35
CA VAL A 647 38.47 -8.60 -41.87
C VAL A 647 38.11 -7.32 -41.11
N ARG A 648 36.87 -7.15 -40.66
CA ARG A 648 36.43 -5.99 -39.86
C ARG A 648 37.11 -5.93 -38.50
N GLN A 649 37.49 -7.07 -37.92
CA GLN A 649 38.19 -7.10 -36.65
C GLN A 649 39.63 -6.55 -36.75
N THR A 650 40.23 -6.58 -37.94
CA THR A 650 41.59 -6.05 -38.18
C THR A 650 41.59 -4.58 -38.63
N LEU A 651 40.43 -4.04 -39.01
CA LEU A 651 40.24 -2.68 -39.47
C LEU A 651 39.76 -1.73 -38.35
N ALA A 652 40.27 -0.50 -38.36
CA ALA A 652 39.84 0.61 -37.51
C ALA A 652 39.31 1.76 -38.37
N TYR A 653 38.31 2.47 -37.87
CA TYR A 653 37.69 3.59 -38.58
C TYR A 653 38.47 4.88 -38.37
N ASP A 654 38.94 5.51 -39.45
CA ASP A 654 39.55 6.84 -39.38
C ASP A 654 38.48 7.93 -39.56
N VAL A 655 38.41 8.84 -38.59
CA VAL A 655 37.44 9.94 -38.58
C VAL A 655 37.74 10.97 -39.66
N THR A 656 39.01 11.12 -40.04
CA THR A 656 39.48 12.18 -40.95
C THR A 656 39.15 11.83 -42.39
N SER A 657 39.53 10.63 -42.82
CA SER A 657 39.23 10.10 -44.15
C SER A 657 37.82 9.50 -44.26
N LYS A 658 37.16 9.20 -43.13
CA LYS A 658 35.88 8.47 -43.06
C LYS A 658 35.93 7.10 -43.74
N THR A 659 37.10 6.46 -43.71
CA THR A 659 37.33 5.13 -44.29
C THR A 659 37.79 4.13 -43.23
N TRP A 660 37.66 2.85 -43.52
CA TRP A 660 38.19 1.77 -42.69
C TRP A 660 39.61 1.45 -43.16
N VAL A 661 40.57 1.49 -42.25
CA VAL A 661 42.00 1.30 -42.51
C VAL A 661 42.55 0.29 -41.52
N GLU A 662 43.62 -0.43 -41.86
CA GLU A 662 44.25 -1.37 -40.93
C GLU A 662 44.70 -0.68 -39.63
N ALA A 663 44.40 -1.31 -38.49
CA ALA A 663 44.62 -0.73 -37.17
C ALA A 663 46.10 -0.42 -36.83
N GLY A 664 47.05 -0.99 -37.58
CA GLY A 664 48.49 -0.73 -37.41
C GLY A 664 48.97 0.60 -38.01
N LEU A 665 48.24 1.18 -38.96
CA LEU A 665 48.61 2.42 -39.67
C LEU A 665 48.15 3.69 -38.93
N LEU A 666 47.29 3.55 -37.92
CA LEU A 666 46.68 4.65 -37.18
C LEU A 666 47.34 4.83 -35.81
N SER A 667 47.54 6.08 -35.39
CA SER A 667 48.03 6.36 -34.04
C SER A 667 47.00 5.95 -32.98
N SER A 668 47.45 5.80 -31.72
CA SER A 668 46.54 5.44 -30.61
C SER A 668 45.38 6.44 -30.48
N ASP A 669 45.66 7.74 -30.61
CA ASP A 669 44.66 8.81 -30.46
C ASP A 669 43.65 8.81 -31.62
N GLN A 670 44.10 8.55 -32.85
CA GLN A 670 43.22 8.44 -34.02
C GLN A 670 42.28 7.24 -33.93
N ARG A 671 42.76 6.10 -33.41
CA ARG A 671 41.93 4.92 -33.15
C ARG A 671 40.88 5.19 -32.08
N ILE A 672 41.24 5.87 -30.99
CA ILE A 672 40.29 6.24 -29.93
C ILE A 672 39.22 7.18 -30.50
N ALA A 673 39.59 8.16 -31.32
CA ALA A 673 38.64 9.04 -31.99
C ALA A 673 37.68 8.27 -32.92
N GLY A 674 38.22 7.31 -33.69
CA GLY A 674 37.46 6.40 -34.55
C GLY A 674 36.41 5.58 -33.80
N TYR A 675 36.85 4.86 -32.76
CA TYR A 675 35.94 4.08 -31.91
C TYR A 675 34.92 4.94 -31.19
N THR A 676 35.30 6.16 -30.77
CA THR A 676 34.37 7.10 -30.14
C THR A 676 33.27 7.54 -31.12
N SER A 677 33.62 7.81 -32.38
CA SER A 677 32.66 8.15 -33.44
C SER A 677 31.71 7.00 -33.75
N LEU A 678 32.23 5.77 -33.90
CA LEU A 678 31.39 4.58 -34.11
C LEU A 678 30.47 4.32 -32.91
N LEU A 679 30.96 4.53 -31.69
CA LEU A 679 30.17 4.35 -30.48
C LEU A 679 29.06 5.39 -30.38
N THR A 680 29.28 6.64 -30.77
CA THR A 680 28.22 7.66 -30.81
C THR A 680 27.19 7.34 -31.89
N GLU A 681 27.60 6.86 -33.07
CA GLU A 681 26.70 6.41 -34.12
C GLU A 681 25.84 5.22 -33.66
N LYS A 682 26.47 4.21 -33.05
CA LYS A 682 25.78 3.03 -32.50
C LYS A 682 24.84 3.39 -31.36
N ARG A 683 25.19 4.36 -30.50
CA ARG A 683 24.26 4.94 -29.53
C ARG A 683 23.07 5.60 -30.24
N GLY A 684 23.31 6.34 -31.32
CA GLY A 684 22.25 6.89 -32.18
C GLY A 684 21.32 5.82 -32.74
N GLN A 685 21.86 4.75 -33.31
CA GLN A 685 21.09 3.61 -33.83
C GLN A 685 20.31 2.91 -32.70
N MET A 686 20.94 2.66 -31.55
CA MET A 686 20.30 2.06 -30.37
C MET A 686 19.13 2.92 -29.88
N THR A 687 19.28 4.24 -29.81
CA THR A 687 18.15 5.11 -29.41
C THR A 687 17.00 5.07 -30.40
N LYS A 688 17.29 5.00 -31.72
CA LYS A 688 16.24 4.86 -32.75
C LYS A 688 15.51 3.52 -32.62
N GLU A 689 16.24 2.41 -32.52
CA GLU A 689 15.67 1.07 -32.35
C GLU A 689 14.91 0.93 -31.02
N ALA A 690 15.46 1.41 -29.91
CA ALA A 690 14.77 1.42 -28.62
C ALA A 690 13.47 2.23 -28.67
N ASN A 691 13.44 3.35 -29.39
CA ASN A 691 12.22 4.13 -29.57
C ASN A 691 11.19 3.40 -30.45
N LYS A 692 11.63 2.66 -31.47
CA LYS A 692 10.73 1.82 -32.29
C LYS A 692 10.17 0.65 -31.46
N ALA A 693 11.02 -0.06 -30.74
CA ALA A 693 10.65 -1.15 -29.84
C ALA A 693 9.66 -0.66 -28.76
N ALA A 694 9.96 0.46 -28.10
CA ALA A 694 9.06 1.04 -27.10
C ALA A 694 7.70 1.46 -27.69
N LYS A 695 7.64 1.91 -28.95
CA LYS A 695 6.37 2.19 -29.63
C LYS A 695 5.61 0.90 -29.94
N ALA A 696 6.31 -0.13 -30.42
CA ALA A 696 5.74 -1.44 -30.69
C ALA A 696 5.20 -2.09 -29.40
N GLU A 697 5.99 -2.09 -28.33
CA GLU A 697 5.60 -2.59 -27.00
C GLU A 697 4.40 -1.82 -26.44
N LYS A 698 4.34 -0.49 -26.61
CA LYS A 698 3.16 0.28 -26.20
C LYS A 698 1.91 -0.14 -26.99
N LYS A 699 2.04 -0.31 -28.31
CA LYS A 699 0.92 -0.76 -29.16
C LYS A 699 0.49 -2.19 -28.81
N LEU A 700 1.46 -3.06 -28.54
CA LEU A 700 1.24 -4.44 -28.12
C LEU A 700 0.64 -4.50 -26.70
N GLY A 701 1.05 -3.62 -25.79
CA GLY A 701 0.47 -3.49 -24.47
C GLY A 701 -0.99 -3.02 -24.49
N VAL A 702 -1.35 -2.12 -25.42
CA VAL A 702 -2.75 -1.71 -25.60
C VAL A 702 -3.61 -2.84 -26.18
N THR A 703 -3.09 -3.60 -27.14
CA THR A 703 -3.83 -4.68 -27.81
C THR A 703 -3.88 -5.96 -27.00
N LEU A 704 -2.74 -6.43 -26.47
CA LEU A 704 -2.63 -7.68 -25.72
C LEU A 704 -2.83 -7.50 -24.22
N GLY A 705 -2.66 -6.31 -23.63
CA GLY A 705 -2.78 -6.13 -22.19
C GLY A 705 -4.16 -6.52 -21.65
N GLY A 706 -5.23 -6.21 -22.38
CA GLY A 706 -6.58 -6.66 -22.04
C GLY A 706 -6.73 -8.18 -22.13
N TYR A 707 -6.18 -8.82 -23.17
CA TYR A 707 -6.21 -10.27 -23.32
C TYR A 707 -5.37 -10.99 -22.26
N GLN A 708 -4.21 -10.46 -21.90
CA GLN A 708 -3.36 -10.99 -20.82
C GLN A 708 -4.07 -10.90 -19.47
N ALA A 709 -4.70 -9.77 -19.15
CA ALA A 709 -5.48 -9.62 -17.92
C ALA A 709 -6.66 -10.60 -17.86
N ARG A 710 -7.37 -10.78 -18.98
CA ARG A 710 -8.44 -11.79 -19.09
C ARG A 710 -7.91 -13.20 -18.92
N SER A 711 -6.78 -13.53 -19.57
CA SER A 711 -6.14 -14.84 -19.45
C SER A 711 -5.72 -15.15 -18.02
N GLN A 712 -5.12 -14.19 -17.32
CA GLN A 712 -4.73 -14.35 -15.92
C GLN A 712 -5.95 -14.50 -15.00
N ALA A 713 -7.01 -13.73 -15.22
CA ALA A 713 -8.24 -13.85 -14.46
C ALA A 713 -8.94 -15.21 -14.68
N LEU A 714 -8.95 -15.71 -15.93
CA LEU A 714 -9.49 -17.02 -16.26
C LEU A 714 -8.64 -18.14 -15.64
N LEU A 715 -7.32 -18.05 -15.74
CA LEU A 715 -6.42 -19.03 -15.14
C LEU A 715 -6.64 -19.11 -13.63
N LYS A 716 -6.75 -17.95 -12.96
CA LYS A 716 -7.07 -17.90 -11.54
C LYS A 716 -8.41 -18.58 -11.23
N ARG A 717 -9.48 -18.27 -11.98
CA ARG A 717 -10.80 -18.91 -11.77
C ARG A 717 -10.76 -20.42 -11.96
N VAL A 718 -9.98 -20.91 -12.92
CA VAL A 718 -9.80 -22.34 -13.16
C VAL A 718 -9.10 -23.00 -11.99
N VAL A 719 -8.04 -22.37 -11.46
CA VAL A 719 -7.33 -22.86 -10.27
C VAL A 719 -8.24 -22.87 -9.05
N ASP A 720 -8.91 -21.75 -8.76
CA ASP A 720 -9.83 -21.62 -7.63
C ASP A 720 -10.96 -22.67 -7.70
N ALA A 721 -11.54 -22.89 -8.88
CA ALA A 721 -12.58 -23.90 -9.09
C ALA A 721 -12.06 -25.34 -8.95
N PHE A 722 -10.81 -25.59 -9.33
CA PHE A 722 -10.18 -26.90 -9.14
C PHE A 722 -9.94 -27.20 -7.66
N GLU A 723 -9.42 -26.22 -6.89
CA GLU A 723 -9.26 -26.36 -5.44
C GLU A 723 -10.61 -26.59 -4.73
N GLU A 724 -11.67 -25.91 -5.16
CA GLU A 724 -13.02 -26.12 -4.64
C GLU A 724 -13.57 -27.52 -4.99
N MET A 725 -13.32 -27.99 -6.21
CA MET A 725 -13.68 -29.35 -6.63
C MET A 725 -12.96 -30.41 -5.78
N GLU A 726 -11.67 -30.22 -5.48
CA GLU A 726 -10.92 -31.16 -4.65
C GLU A 726 -11.44 -31.19 -3.21
N LYS A 727 -11.73 -30.02 -2.61
CA LYS A 727 -12.32 -29.92 -1.27
C LYS A 727 -13.67 -30.60 -1.21
N THR A 728 -14.57 -30.29 -2.15
CA THR A 728 -15.91 -30.90 -2.20
C THR A 728 -15.86 -32.41 -2.43
N ARG A 729 -14.89 -32.91 -3.19
CA ARG A 729 -14.65 -34.35 -3.33
C ARG A 729 -14.23 -34.99 -2.02
N LEU A 730 -13.28 -34.39 -1.29
CA LEU A 730 -12.86 -34.88 0.02
C LEU A 730 -14.01 -34.87 1.04
N GLU A 731 -14.80 -33.80 1.06
CA GLU A 731 -15.99 -33.70 1.89
C GLU A 731 -17.00 -34.80 1.54
N TYR A 732 -17.30 -34.99 0.26
CA TYR A 732 -18.19 -36.05 -0.21
C TYR A 732 -17.72 -37.43 0.24
N ASP A 733 -16.44 -37.76 0.05
CA ASP A 733 -15.87 -39.03 0.47
C ASP A 733 -15.94 -39.20 1.99
N SER A 734 -15.71 -38.12 2.75
CA SER A 734 -15.84 -38.13 4.21
C SER A 734 -17.29 -38.37 4.65
N PHE A 735 -18.26 -37.70 4.03
CA PHE A 735 -19.68 -37.85 4.34
C PHE A 735 -20.23 -39.20 3.90
N ALA A 736 -19.75 -39.76 2.79
CA ALA A 736 -20.09 -41.11 2.37
C ALA A 736 -19.65 -42.14 3.42
N ARG A 737 -18.43 -42.00 3.95
CA ARG A 737 -17.92 -42.86 5.04
C ARG A 737 -18.69 -42.64 6.34
N LEU A 738 -18.92 -41.40 6.74
CA LEU A 738 -19.70 -41.06 7.94
C LEU A 738 -21.13 -41.61 7.84
N ARG A 739 -21.78 -41.48 6.68
CA ARG A 739 -23.10 -42.07 6.44
C ARG A 739 -23.09 -43.58 6.61
N ALA A 740 -22.09 -44.27 6.07
CA ALA A 740 -21.97 -45.71 6.24
C ALA A 740 -21.80 -46.11 7.71
N MET A 741 -20.97 -45.36 8.46
CA MET A 741 -20.81 -45.56 9.91
C MET A 741 -22.10 -45.29 10.68
N GLU A 742 -22.80 -44.20 10.37
CA GLU A 742 -24.05 -43.82 11.05
C GLU A 742 -25.18 -44.82 10.76
N MET A 743 -25.25 -45.32 9.53
CA MET A 743 -26.20 -46.38 9.17
C MET A 743 -25.94 -47.69 9.93
N ALA A 744 -24.69 -47.96 10.33
CA ALA A 744 -24.36 -49.11 11.17
C ALA A 744 -24.57 -48.83 12.68
N ALA A 745 -24.22 -47.64 13.15
CA ALA A 745 -24.28 -47.26 14.56
C ALA A 745 -25.70 -46.93 15.05
N GLY A 746 -26.52 -46.32 14.20
CA GLY A 746 -27.91 -45.94 14.52
C GLY A 746 -28.75 -47.12 14.99
N PRO A 747 -28.88 -48.20 14.20
CA PRO A 747 -29.63 -49.39 14.60
C PRO A 747 -29.13 -50.02 15.89
N ARG A 748 -27.82 -50.14 16.08
CA ARG A 748 -27.22 -50.71 17.30
C ARG A 748 -27.57 -49.93 18.56
N ARG A 749 -27.55 -48.60 18.50
CA ARG A 749 -27.94 -47.75 19.64
C ARG A 749 -29.42 -47.94 19.98
N VAL A 750 -30.28 -48.01 18.97
CA VAL A 750 -31.72 -48.23 19.17
C VAL A 750 -31.98 -49.62 19.77
N GLU A 751 -31.26 -50.64 19.32
CA GLU A 751 -31.37 -52.01 19.84
C GLU A 751 -30.96 -52.09 21.30
N LEU A 752 -29.80 -51.51 21.67
CA LEU A 752 -29.35 -51.45 23.07
C LEU A 752 -30.38 -50.73 23.97
N LEU A 753 -30.92 -49.60 23.52
CA LEU A 753 -31.95 -48.88 24.28
C LEU A 753 -33.23 -49.69 24.42
N LYS A 754 -33.62 -50.47 23.40
CA LYS A 754 -34.79 -51.36 23.50
C LYS A 754 -34.55 -52.46 24.53
N GLU A 755 -33.39 -53.09 24.53
CA GLU A 755 -33.02 -54.10 25.53
C GLU A 755 -33.05 -53.53 26.96
N GLU A 756 -32.49 -52.33 27.15
CA GLU A 756 -32.53 -51.64 28.44
C GLU A 756 -33.98 -51.34 28.89
N VAL A 757 -34.82 -50.84 27.98
CA VAL A 757 -36.24 -50.57 28.26
C VAL A 757 -36.97 -51.87 28.61
N GLU A 758 -36.74 -52.97 27.90
CA GLU A 758 -37.35 -54.26 28.20
C GLU A 758 -36.95 -54.80 29.59
N VAL A 759 -35.71 -54.57 30.02
CA VAL A 759 -35.26 -54.90 31.38
C VAL A 759 -36.01 -54.06 32.41
N LEU A 760 -36.14 -52.76 32.17
CA LEU A 760 -36.85 -51.84 33.06
C LEU A 760 -38.35 -52.15 33.15
N GLU A 761 -39.01 -52.42 32.03
CA GLU A 761 -40.42 -52.82 31.99
C GLU A 761 -40.67 -54.12 32.75
N ARG A 762 -39.79 -55.11 32.60
CA ARG A 762 -39.89 -56.37 33.37
C ARG A 762 -39.77 -56.11 34.86
N ARG A 763 -38.82 -55.25 35.27
CA ARG A 763 -38.65 -54.86 36.68
C ARG A 763 -39.87 -54.12 37.22
N GLU A 764 -40.41 -53.18 36.44
CA GLU A 764 -41.63 -52.45 36.81
C GLU A 764 -42.81 -53.40 37.01
N LYS A 765 -43.07 -54.30 36.06
CA LYS A 765 -44.15 -55.30 36.16
C LYS A 765 -44.02 -56.18 37.40
N LEU A 766 -42.80 -56.64 37.72
CA LEU A 766 -42.54 -57.43 38.92
C LEU A 766 -42.82 -56.64 40.20
N LEU A 767 -42.38 -55.38 40.26
CA LEU A 767 -42.60 -54.53 41.44
C LEU A 767 -44.09 -54.18 41.62
N GLN A 768 -44.81 -53.90 40.54
CA GLN A 768 -46.27 -53.68 40.57
C GLN A 768 -47.01 -54.94 41.01
N GLY A 769 -46.61 -56.12 40.53
CA GLY A 769 -47.18 -57.39 40.98
C GLY A 769 -46.99 -57.60 42.48
N ARG A 770 -45.76 -57.40 42.99
CA ARG A 770 -45.46 -57.50 44.43
C ARG A 770 -46.23 -56.49 45.27
N TYR A 771 -46.40 -55.26 44.78
CA TYR A 771 -47.22 -54.26 45.45
C TYR A 771 -48.69 -54.73 45.54
N GLY A 772 -49.24 -55.26 44.46
CA GLY A 772 -50.60 -55.81 44.45
C GLY A 772 -50.80 -57.00 45.40
N GLU A 773 -49.79 -57.87 45.53
CA GLU A 773 -49.79 -58.95 46.53
C GLU A 773 -49.83 -58.40 47.96
N LEU A 774 -48.94 -57.45 48.29
CA LEU A 774 -48.90 -56.80 49.61
C LEU A 774 -50.19 -56.04 49.92
N GLU A 775 -50.80 -55.40 48.92
CA GLU A 775 -52.06 -54.69 49.10
C GLU A 775 -53.22 -55.66 49.42
N ARG A 776 -53.24 -56.83 48.77
CA ARG A 776 -54.21 -57.88 49.09
C ARG A 776 -53.99 -58.45 50.49
N GLU A 777 -52.75 -58.76 50.86
CA GLU A 777 -52.41 -59.22 52.22
C GLU A 777 -52.83 -58.19 53.28
N LYS A 778 -52.59 -56.89 53.00
CA LYS A 778 -53.04 -55.79 53.85
C LYS A 778 -54.55 -55.78 53.99
N ARG A 779 -55.32 -55.86 52.89
CA ARG A 779 -56.80 -55.90 52.95
C ARG A 779 -57.31 -57.12 53.71
N GLU A 780 -56.68 -58.29 53.54
CA GLU A 780 -57.02 -59.50 54.29
C GLU A 780 -56.70 -59.36 55.78
N ALA A 781 -55.61 -58.67 56.14
CA ALA A 781 -55.29 -58.36 57.53
C ALA A 781 -56.29 -57.35 58.12
N GLU A 782 -56.62 -56.27 57.39
CA GLU A 782 -57.63 -55.29 57.80
C GLU A 782 -59.00 -55.93 57.99
N ALA A 783 -59.43 -56.81 57.08
CA ALA A 783 -60.68 -57.56 57.22
C ALA A 783 -60.68 -58.49 58.45
N ARG A 784 -59.54 -59.14 58.74
CA ARG A 784 -59.38 -59.95 59.96
C ARG A 784 -59.44 -59.10 61.22
N ILE A 785 -58.83 -57.92 61.22
CA ILE A 785 -58.88 -56.98 62.34
C ILE A 785 -60.33 -56.51 62.55
N ALA A 786 -61.02 -56.07 61.50
CA ALA A 786 -62.41 -55.62 61.58
C ALA A 786 -63.34 -56.72 62.14
N ALA A 787 -63.17 -57.98 61.70
CA ALA A 787 -63.94 -59.10 62.23
C ALA A 787 -63.62 -59.42 63.71
N LEU A 788 -62.38 -59.18 64.17
CA LEU A 788 -62.02 -59.30 65.58
C LEU A 788 -62.60 -58.15 66.41
N GLU A 789 -62.56 -56.93 65.90
CA GLU A 789 -63.17 -55.75 66.54
C GLU A 789 -64.68 -55.94 66.71
N GLU A 790 -65.38 -56.45 65.70
CA GLU A 790 -66.81 -56.76 65.77
C GLU A 790 -67.12 -57.81 66.85
N LYS A 791 -66.29 -58.86 66.97
CA LYS A 791 -66.42 -59.86 68.04
C LYS A 791 -66.20 -59.28 69.43
N VAL A 792 -65.16 -58.46 69.59
CA VAL A 792 -64.85 -57.79 70.88
C VAL A 792 -65.99 -56.83 71.27
N MET A 793 -66.54 -56.09 70.31
CA MET A 793 -67.70 -55.24 70.53
C MET A 793 -68.93 -56.04 70.95
N ALA A 794 -69.23 -57.15 70.27
CA ALA A 794 -70.33 -58.03 70.64
C ALA A 794 -70.14 -58.67 72.03
N GLU A 795 -68.91 -59.07 72.39
CA GLU A 795 -68.58 -59.55 73.74
C GLU A 795 -68.74 -58.44 74.79
N ALA A 796 -68.34 -57.20 74.48
CA ALA A 796 -68.52 -56.05 75.36
C ALA A 796 -70.01 -55.67 75.52
N GLU A 797 -70.80 -55.72 74.46
CA GLU A 797 -72.25 -55.55 74.50
C GLU A 797 -72.92 -56.62 75.35
N ALA A 798 -72.56 -57.90 75.16
CA ALA A 798 -73.08 -59.00 75.97
C ALA A 798 -72.70 -58.86 77.46
N LEU A 799 -71.48 -58.39 77.77
CA LEU A 799 -71.07 -58.09 79.15
C LEU A 799 -71.85 -56.91 79.73
N ASN A 800 -72.11 -55.86 78.96
CA ASN A 800 -72.91 -54.72 79.39
C ASN A 800 -74.37 -55.10 79.60
N GLU A 801 -74.95 -55.92 78.72
CA GLU A 801 -76.30 -56.48 78.90
C GLU A 801 -76.38 -57.36 80.14
N ALA A 802 -75.37 -58.22 80.39
CA ALA A 802 -75.31 -59.02 81.60
C ALA A 802 -75.18 -58.16 82.88
N GLN A 803 -74.42 -57.06 82.82
CA GLN A 803 -74.32 -56.11 83.93
C GLN A 803 -75.63 -55.34 84.16
N LEU A 804 -76.34 -54.94 83.10
CA LEU A 804 -77.66 -54.31 83.19
C LEU A 804 -78.70 -55.27 83.78
N ALA A 805 -78.74 -56.53 83.33
CA ALA A 805 -79.63 -57.54 83.90
C ALA A 805 -79.35 -57.78 85.39
N ALA A 806 -78.08 -57.81 85.80
CA ALA A 806 -77.70 -57.93 87.21
C ALA A 806 -78.07 -56.69 88.05
N MET A 807 -78.21 -55.51 87.45
CA MET A 807 -78.71 -54.30 88.13
C MET A 807 -80.24 -54.26 88.22
N GLU A 808 -80.97 -54.88 87.29
CA GLU A 808 -82.45 -54.98 87.34
C GLU A 808 -82.94 -56.03 88.36
N GLU A 809 -82.10 -57.01 88.72
CA GLU A 809 -82.39 -58.03 89.76
C GLU A 809 -82.04 -57.58 91.20
N ALA A 810 -81.42 -56.41 91.39
CA ALA A 810 -81.06 -55.82 92.70
C ALA A 810 -82.02 -54.70 93.11
#